data_AF-V5WEH2-F1
#
_entry.id   AF-V5WEH2-F1
#
_cell.length_a   1.000
_cell.length_b   1.000
_cell.length_c   1.000
_cell.angle_alpha   90.00
_cell.angle_beta   90.00
_cell.angle_gamma   90.00
#
_symmetry.space_group_name_H-M   'P 1'
#
loop_
_entity.id
_entity.type
_entity.pdbx_description
1 polymer ?
#
loop_
_entity_poly.entity_id
_entity_poly.type
_entity_poly.pdbx_seq_one_letter_code
_entity_poly.pdbx_strand_id
1 'polypeptide(L)'
;MDFREESIYFLLPARFYDGDPSNNVPTEWSSYNPDNPNNEITDPEDVSWRGDFKGLIEHGLDYIQDLGFTAVWLTPIVHNRSPLDYHGYHAWDFNRVDPRLESPGYGYQEFIDAAHARGMKVIQDVVWNHSGRYGIKDVAELKYNTDPDSSWYAPPNPDWEYDGITPNPDDGKLWSRANLAPLPAPYNQDLSLYNWPSTISFVDTSDPDWFHHSGNGFAQGWDDTENLYNRALADDTPDLNTESQVVRDYLVDAYTRYIDMGVDAFRVDTVKHMARDSVLYFVDAFKAHDPDLFLFGEVAQKRHELHQVEEINPHWYTWDGAVGSSNNSGLAVLDFYAQATFHGVFEYGHSFNEVQAAARYDHLYSDPSTNVMWLDNHDFGPNNDWNRRFSGSAEDLAGYVNFTWTWRGIPSLYYGTEIQFKKGAYTDIHEAADINRSLDNTGRAYYGDNIFTASSHPLYQHIKKMNAIRKALPALQKGSWYWAGNPSNGNGVGYVRSHGPQTIAVGIAKGGSASFNFDGLPAGTYRDAVTGAEIESGGSLSFNVEPGSAGIYVLNGPGLIGGLGAGFFQSSSSGQGGGSGDGGSDDPWDQAYFRGTANGWAADAMSVNPDTGLWETTGTFGTDNPRFKIDRYGDWSESYPAQDYLVQEGPGEYLISFDDSDRSITLVKLGSGDDGGSGDGGDGSGGWNQAYFRGTANGWAADAMSVNPDTGLWETTGTFGTDNPRFKIDRYGDWSESYPAQDYLVEEGAGEYMISFDAADQSIQLEKLSDGGDQNSGSGELVVHFAEYESASRYILHSWDGLSGDFSMEYEGNINNRHWWSVTLQDVPDSFLFCFTNSNGNWDGENRSYSAQGGEIYILPRDATVYLTRP
;
A
#
# COMPACT_ATOMS: atom_id res chain seq x y z
N MET A 1 -3.72 3.95 -29.90
CA MET A 1 -3.30 5.00 -28.95
C MET A 1 -1.89 4.70 -28.45
N ASP A 2 -1.14 5.69 -27.96
CA ASP A 2 0.19 5.48 -27.37
C ASP A 2 0.17 5.76 -25.86
N PHE A 3 -0.05 4.70 -25.08
CA PHE A 3 -0.22 4.78 -23.63
C PHE A 3 1.04 5.22 -22.86
N ARG A 4 2.20 5.35 -23.54
CA ARG A 4 3.43 5.89 -22.93
C ARG A 4 3.30 7.34 -22.48
N GLU A 5 2.33 8.06 -23.04
CA GLU A 5 2.00 9.43 -22.62
C GLU A 5 1.31 9.48 -21.25
N GLU A 6 0.71 8.36 -20.83
CA GLU A 6 -0.15 8.29 -19.66
C GLU A 6 0.63 7.97 -18.38
N SER A 7 -0.04 8.23 -17.26
CA SER A 7 0.24 7.68 -15.95
C SER A 7 -1.05 7.08 -15.38
N ILE A 8 -0.93 5.89 -14.79
CA ILE A 8 -2.07 5.03 -14.42
C ILE A 8 -2.30 5.09 -12.90
N TYR A 9 -3.55 5.32 -12.51
CA TYR A 9 -4.01 5.13 -11.13
C TYR A 9 -4.87 3.87 -11.05
N PHE A 10 -4.39 2.85 -10.34
CA PHE A 10 -5.03 1.54 -10.22
C PHE A 10 -5.82 1.43 -8.91
N LEU A 11 -7.10 1.05 -9.00
CA LEU A 11 -8.00 0.94 -7.86
C LEU A 11 -8.98 -0.22 -7.97
N LEU A 12 -9.55 -0.59 -6.82
CA LEU A 12 -10.69 -1.49 -6.72
C LEU A 12 -11.97 -0.65 -6.57
N PRO A 13 -12.91 -0.66 -7.53
CA PRO A 13 -14.14 0.14 -7.44
C PRO A 13 -14.89 -0.11 -6.12
N ALA A 14 -15.05 -1.39 -5.79
CA ALA A 14 -15.75 -1.87 -4.59
C ALA A 14 -15.10 -1.46 -3.25
N ARG A 15 -13.89 -0.87 -3.27
CA ARG A 15 -13.13 -0.53 -2.06
C ARG A 15 -12.62 0.92 -2.08
N PHE A 16 -12.98 1.72 -3.08
CA PHE A 16 -12.43 3.06 -3.24
C PHE A 16 -13.30 4.14 -2.58
N TYR A 17 -14.54 4.33 -3.02
CA TYR A 17 -15.45 5.31 -2.41
C TYR A 17 -16.91 4.91 -2.57
N ASP A 18 -17.66 4.92 -1.48
CA ASP A 18 -19.10 4.60 -1.40
C ASP A 18 -19.95 5.82 -1.78
N GLY A 19 -20.51 5.81 -2.99
CA GLY A 19 -21.44 6.84 -3.47
C GLY A 19 -22.91 6.53 -3.19
N ASP A 20 -23.27 5.25 -3.09
CA ASP A 20 -24.62 4.79 -2.80
C ASP A 20 -24.63 3.63 -1.80
N PRO A 21 -24.76 3.92 -0.49
CA PRO A 21 -24.76 2.89 0.53
C PRO A 21 -25.88 1.84 0.41
N SER A 22 -26.88 2.05 -0.47
CA SER A 22 -27.96 1.10 -0.70
C SER A 22 -27.58 -0.11 -1.54
N ASN A 23 -26.46 -0.06 -2.28
CA ASN A 23 -25.90 -1.19 -3.02
C ASN A 23 -24.77 -1.92 -2.27
N ASN A 24 -24.47 -1.49 -1.03
CA ASN A 24 -23.46 -2.12 -0.20
C ASN A 24 -23.86 -3.56 0.15
N VAL A 25 -22.93 -4.50 -0.07
CA VAL A 25 -23.18 -5.93 0.17
C VAL A 25 -22.16 -6.49 1.16
N PRO A 26 -22.62 -7.11 2.27
CA PRO A 26 -21.72 -7.65 3.30
C PRO A 26 -20.83 -8.74 2.72
N THR A 27 -19.63 -8.85 3.30
CA THR A 27 -18.80 -10.02 3.06
C THR A 27 -19.44 -11.20 3.81
N GLU A 28 -19.41 -12.43 3.26
CA GLU A 28 -19.79 -13.64 4.03
C GLU A 28 -18.91 -13.84 5.28
N TRP A 29 -17.75 -13.18 5.30
CA TRP A 29 -16.75 -13.15 6.37
C TRP A 29 -16.78 -11.85 7.17
N SER A 30 -17.74 -10.95 6.93
CA SER A 30 -17.98 -9.80 7.80
C SER A 30 -18.79 -10.33 8.98
N SER A 31 -18.30 -10.07 10.18
CA SER A 31 -18.70 -10.68 11.45
C SER A 31 -20.12 -10.43 11.85
N TYR A 32 -20.87 -9.64 11.10
CA TYR A 32 -22.20 -9.33 11.50
C TYR A 32 -23.17 -10.42 11.05
N ASN A 33 -23.03 -11.59 11.68
CA ASN A 33 -24.20 -12.33 12.06
C ASN A 33 -24.69 -11.77 13.40
N PRO A 34 -25.79 -10.99 13.46
CA PRO A 34 -26.35 -10.54 14.73
C PRO A 34 -26.67 -11.69 15.68
N ASP A 35 -26.87 -12.89 15.13
CA ASP A 35 -27.16 -14.12 15.88
C ASP A 35 -25.90 -14.91 16.28
N ASN A 36 -24.71 -14.60 15.73
CA ASN A 36 -23.44 -15.26 16.07
C ASN A 36 -22.22 -14.33 15.85
N PRO A 37 -21.98 -13.36 16.73
CA PRO A 37 -20.88 -12.39 16.57
C PRO A 37 -19.52 -13.09 16.70
N ASN A 38 -18.67 -12.95 15.68
CA ASN A 38 -17.26 -13.36 15.75
C ASN A 38 -16.42 -12.24 16.35
N ASN A 39 -15.71 -12.53 17.44
CA ASN A 39 -14.86 -11.58 18.17
C ASN A 39 -13.53 -11.27 17.48
N GLU A 40 -13.17 -11.97 16.40
CA GLU A 40 -11.93 -11.77 15.64
C GLU A 40 -12.05 -10.71 14.53
N ILE A 41 -13.25 -10.16 14.32
CA ILE A 41 -13.48 -9.17 13.28
C ILE A 41 -13.40 -7.78 13.86
N THR A 42 -12.45 -7.03 13.32
CA THR A 42 -12.06 -5.70 13.78
C THR A 42 -13.08 -4.62 13.46
N ASP A 43 -13.81 -4.73 12.34
CA ASP A 43 -14.90 -3.84 11.97
C ASP A 43 -16.09 -4.64 11.39
N PRO A 44 -17.22 -4.75 12.13
CA PRO A 44 -18.42 -5.44 11.64
C PRO A 44 -19.15 -4.68 10.51
N GLU A 45 -18.81 -3.42 10.26
CA GLU A 45 -19.38 -2.58 9.20
C GLU A 45 -18.52 -2.56 7.91
N ASP A 46 -17.36 -3.24 7.91
CA ASP A 46 -16.55 -3.38 6.68
C ASP A 46 -17.12 -4.46 5.76
N VAL A 47 -18.10 -4.05 4.98
CA VAL A 47 -18.71 -4.86 3.92
C VAL A 47 -17.78 -4.97 2.70
N SER A 48 -17.86 -6.09 1.97
CA SER A 48 -16.95 -6.41 0.85
C SER A 48 -17.15 -5.46 -0.32
N TRP A 49 -18.41 -5.15 -0.61
CA TRP A 49 -18.79 -4.21 -1.64
C TRP A 49 -19.14 -2.90 -0.96
N ARG A 50 -18.15 -1.99 -0.93
CA ARG A 50 -18.22 -0.67 -0.30
C ARG A 50 -17.58 0.35 -1.23
N GLY A 51 -18.21 0.56 -2.37
CA GLY A 51 -17.73 1.48 -3.39
C GLY A 51 -18.32 1.18 -4.76
N ASP A 52 -18.55 2.22 -5.55
CA ASP A 52 -19.34 2.13 -6.77
C ASP A 52 -18.97 3.22 -7.79
N PHE A 53 -19.60 3.17 -8.97
CA PHE A 53 -19.37 4.17 -10.01
C PHE A 53 -19.84 5.56 -9.58
N LYS A 54 -20.87 5.68 -8.72
CA LYS A 54 -21.31 6.98 -8.22
C LYS A 54 -20.21 7.67 -7.42
N GLY A 55 -19.58 6.95 -6.48
CA GLY A 55 -18.47 7.46 -5.68
C GLY A 55 -17.26 7.83 -6.54
N LEU A 56 -16.95 6.99 -7.54
CA LEU A 56 -15.91 7.30 -8.51
C LEU A 56 -16.22 8.56 -9.33
N ILE A 57 -17.45 8.73 -9.82
CA ILE A 57 -17.85 9.88 -10.64
C ILE A 57 -17.90 11.18 -9.83
N GLU A 58 -18.48 11.14 -8.63
CA GLU A 58 -18.72 12.33 -7.79
C GLU A 58 -17.47 12.81 -7.05
N HIS A 59 -16.55 11.90 -6.72
CA HIS A 59 -15.39 12.22 -5.90
C HIS A 59 -14.06 11.66 -6.44
N GLY A 60 -14.05 10.41 -6.89
CA GLY A 60 -12.80 9.74 -7.26
C GLY A 60 -12.09 10.33 -8.47
N LEU A 61 -12.81 10.65 -9.54
CA LEU A 61 -12.22 11.17 -10.78
C LEU A 61 -11.59 12.56 -10.59
N ASP A 62 -12.20 13.44 -9.78
CA ASP A 62 -11.61 14.76 -9.48
C ASP A 62 -10.36 14.63 -8.61
N TYR A 63 -10.37 13.71 -7.64
CA TYR A 63 -9.22 13.37 -6.81
C TYR A 63 -8.03 12.85 -7.65
N ILE A 64 -8.28 11.87 -8.51
CA ILE A 64 -7.28 11.26 -9.39
C ILE A 64 -6.72 12.29 -10.38
N GLN A 65 -7.58 13.15 -10.92
CA GLN A 65 -7.18 14.24 -11.82
C GLN A 65 -6.31 15.29 -11.10
N ASP A 66 -6.61 15.60 -9.83
CA ASP A 66 -5.81 16.55 -9.05
C ASP A 66 -4.38 16.03 -8.77
N LEU A 67 -4.23 14.72 -8.55
CA LEU A 67 -2.93 14.04 -8.52
C LEU A 67 -2.20 14.07 -9.88
N GLY A 68 -2.89 14.44 -10.97
CA GLY A 68 -2.33 14.56 -12.32
C GLY A 68 -2.26 13.25 -13.10
N PHE A 69 -2.95 12.20 -12.64
CA PHE A 69 -3.08 10.96 -13.41
C PHE A 69 -3.98 11.17 -14.63
N THR A 70 -3.73 10.37 -15.65
CA THR A 70 -4.34 10.51 -16.98
C THR A 70 -4.98 9.21 -17.47
N ALA A 71 -4.81 8.12 -16.73
CA ALA A 71 -5.55 6.89 -16.90
C ALA A 71 -5.98 6.32 -15.54
N VAL A 72 -7.15 5.71 -15.48
CA VAL A 72 -7.67 4.98 -14.32
C VAL A 72 -7.84 3.50 -14.70
N TRP A 73 -7.25 2.61 -13.89
CA TRP A 73 -7.40 1.17 -14.01
C TRP A 73 -8.31 0.65 -12.91
N LEU A 74 -9.39 0.00 -13.31
CA LEU A 74 -10.32 -0.68 -12.42
C LEU A 74 -10.11 -2.19 -12.49
N THR A 75 -10.16 -2.89 -11.35
CA THR A 75 -10.34 -4.35 -11.33
C THR A 75 -11.61 -4.78 -12.09
N PRO A 76 -11.82 -6.07 -12.40
CA PRO A 76 -12.87 -6.46 -13.34
C PRO A 76 -14.25 -6.00 -12.86
N ILE A 77 -15.02 -5.42 -13.77
CA ILE A 77 -16.34 -4.83 -13.49
C ILE A 77 -17.51 -5.73 -13.87
N VAL A 78 -17.21 -6.93 -14.41
CA VAL A 78 -18.24 -7.87 -14.88
C VAL A 78 -18.98 -8.49 -13.69
N HIS A 79 -20.20 -8.95 -13.93
CA HIS A 79 -21.05 -9.46 -12.87
C HIS A 79 -20.52 -10.76 -12.29
N ASN A 80 -20.20 -10.70 -10.99
CA ASN A 80 -19.75 -11.82 -10.18
C ASN A 80 -20.92 -12.37 -9.35
N ARG A 81 -20.86 -13.64 -8.94
CA ARG A 81 -21.97 -14.26 -8.22
C ARG A 81 -21.86 -14.16 -6.70
N SER A 82 -20.66 -14.19 -6.11
CA SER A 82 -20.54 -14.17 -4.65
C SER A 82 -20.42 -12.75 -4.11
N PRO A 83 -21.01 -12.44 -2.94
CA PRO A 83 -20.65 -11.26 -2.13
C PRO A 83 -19.15 -11.17 -1.80
N LEU A 84 -18.42 -12.28 -1.86
CA LEU A 84 -16.97 -12.31 -1.64
C LEU A 84 -16.13 -11.94 -2.85
N ASP A 85 -16.73 -11.89 -4.03
CA ASP A 85 -16.02 -11.66 -5.27
C ASP A 85 -15.86 -10.16 -5.57
N TYR A 86 -15.71 -9.32 -4.53
CA TYR A 86 -15.57 -7.86 -4.62
C TYR A 86 -14.38 -7.40 -5.45
N HIS A 87 -13.40 -8.28 -5.60
CA HIS A 87 -12.25 -8.10 -6.46
C HIS A 87 -12.59 -8.21 -7.95
N GLY A 88 -13.69 -8.88 -8.33
CA GLY A 88 -14.20 -8.94 -9.72
C GLY A 88 -13.70 -10.13 -10.56
N TYR A 89 -12.66 -10.83 -10.13
CA TYR A 89 -12.02 -11.93 -10.90
C TYR A 89 -12.84 -13.24 -11.03
N HIS A 90 -14.01 -13.36 -10.41
CA HIS A 90 -14.87 -14.56 -10.47
C HIS A 90 -16.11 -14.33 -11.33
N ALA A 91 -15.89 -13.90 -12.56
CA ALA A 91 -16.95 -13.57 -13.51
C ALA A 91 -17.99 -14.70 -13.63
N TRP A 92 -19.27 -14.35 -13.47
CA TRP A 92 -20.42 -15.25 -13.67
C TRP A 92 -21.20 -14.86 -14.92
N ASP A 93 -21.34 -13.56 -15.18
CA ASP A 93 -21.92 -13.02 -16.42
C ASP A 93 -20.99 -11.94 -17.00
N PHE A 94 -20.20 -12.34 -18.00
CA PHE A 94 -19.24 -11.49 -18.70
C PHE A 94 -19.88 -10.37 -19.54
N ASN A 95 -21.19 -10.48 -19.80
CA ASN A 95 -21.91 -9.54 -20.67
C ASN A 95 -22.57 -8.40 -19.90
N ARG A 96 -22.44 -8.41 -18.56
CA ARG A 96 -23.15 -7.49 -17.67
C ARG A 96 -22.16 -6.88 -16.67
N VAL A 97 -22.28 -5.58 -16.47
CA VAL A 97 -21.61 -4.86 -15.38
C VAL A 97 -22.19 -5.36 -14.04
N ASP A 98 -21.35 -5.50 -13.02
CA ASP A 98 -21.80 -5.93 -11.71
C ASP A 98 -22.78 -4.91 -11.12
N PRO A 99 -24.04 -5.29 -10.83
CA PRO A 99 -25.05 -4.35 -10.34
C PRO A 99 -24.69 -3.75 -8.98
N ARG A 100 -23.78 -4.36 -8.21
CA ARG A 100 -23.29 -3.81 -6.93
C ARG A 100 -22.37 -2.59 -7.12
N LEU A 101 -21.88 -2.35 -8.34
CA LEU A 101 -21.12 -1.15 -8.68
C LEU A 101 -22.01 -0.05 -9.28
N GLU A 102 -23.28 -0.35 -9.59
CA GLU A 102 -24.19 0.57 -10.23
C GLU A 102 -25.15 1.22 -9.22
N SER A 103 -25.56 2.45 -9.52
CA SER A 103 -26.59 3.19 -8.78
C SER A 103 -27.57 3.83 -9.77
N PRO A 104 -28.79 4.25 -9.35
CA PRO A 104 -29.71 4.93 -10.24
C PRO A 104 -29.11 6.17 -10.92
N GLY A 105 -28.83 6.08 -12.23
CA GLY A 105 -28.20 7.15 -13.01
C GLY A 105 -26.67 7.16 -13.00
N TYR A 106 -26.03 6.14 -12.42
CA TYR A 106 -24.58 5.97 -12.37
C TYR A 106 -24.23 4.53 -12.74
N GLY A 107 -24.06 4.26 -14.03
CA GLY A 107 -23.57 3.00 -14.56
C GLY A 107 -22.14 3.13 -15.09
N TYR A 108 -21.64 2.05 -15.67
CA TYR A 108 -20.29 2.03 -16.21
C TYR A 108 -20.12 2.98 -17.41
N GLN A 109 -21.16 3.16 -18.23
CA GLN A 109 -21.12 4.13 -19.34
C GLN A 109 -20.95 5.56 -18.80
N GLU A 110 -21.71 5.94 -17.78
CA GLU A 110 -21.59 7.27 -17.16
C GLU A 110 -20.21 7.48 -16.55
N PHE A 111 -19.58 6.44 -16.00
CA PHE A 111 -18.21 6.50 -15.51
C PHE A 111 -17.21 6.75 -16.64
N ILE A 112 -17.30 6.01 -17.75
CA ILE A 112 -16.44 6.19 -18.92
C ILE A 112 -16.59 7.62 -19.46
N ASP A 113 -17.82 8.07 -19.67
CA ASP A 113 -18.12 9.42 -20.16
C ASP A 113 -17.54 10.50 -19.22
N ALA A 114 -17.66 10.30 -17.90
CA ALA A 114 -17.13 11.22 -16.90
C ALA A 114 -15.59 11.24 -16.84
N ALA A 115 -14.93 10.10 -17.04
CA ALA A 115 -13.48 9.99 -17.13
C ALA A 115 -12.97 10.67 -18.41
N HIS A 116 -13.58 10.38 -19.56
CA HIS A 116 -13.25 10.97 -20.85
C HIS A 116 -13.48 12.48 -20.87
N ALA A 117 -14.54 12.98 -20.24
CA ALA A 117 -14.79 14.41 -20.09
C ALA A 117 -13.67 15.14 -19.32
N ARG A 118 -12.93 14.41 -18.47
CA ARG A 118 -11.74 14.88 -17.75
C ARG A 118 -10.44 14.63 -18.49
N GLY A 119 -10.50 14.10 -19.71
CA GLY A 119 -9.34 13.71 -20.50
C GLY A 119 -8.58 12.53 -19.92
N MET A 120 -9.24 11.69 -19.10
CA MET A 120 -8.66 10.48 -18.54
C MET A 120 -9.08 9.26 -19.35
N LYS A 121 -8.18 8.28 -19.43
CA LYS A 121 -8.38 6.98 -20.09
C LYS A 121 -8.90 5.95 -19.12
N VAL A 122 -9.73 5.03 -19.60
CA VAL A 122 -10.26 3.93 -18.78
C VAL A 122 -9.59 2.62 -19.19
N ILE A 123 -8.96 1.98 -18.21
CA ILE A 123 -8.42 0.63 -18.32
C ILE A 123 -9.36 -0.31 -17.56
N GLN A 124 -9.90 -1.28 -18.27
CA GLN A 124 -10.69 -2.35 -17.67
C GLN A 124 -9.81 -3.60 -17.51
N ASP A 125 -9.83 -4.17 -16.32
CA ASP A 125 -9.28 -5.50 -16.10
C ASP A 125 -10.20 -6.57 -16.72
N VAL A 126 -9.61 -7.51 -17.46
CA VAL A 126 -10.31 -8.57 -18.18
C VAL A 126 -9.73 -9.93 -17.85
N VAL A 127 -10.61 -10.93 -17.68
CA VAL A 127 -10.24 -12.29 -17.29
C VAL A 127 -10.58 -13.22 -18.44
N TRP A 128 -9.57 -13.67 -19.18
CA TRP A 128 -9.78 -14.60 -20.29
C TRP A 128 -9.62 -16.06 -19.88
N ASN A 129 -8.89 -16.31 -18.79
CA ASN A 129 -8.47 -17.64 -18.38
C ASN A 129 -9.60 -18.46 -17.75
N HIS A 130 -10.38 -17.86 -16.86
CA HIS A 130 -11.31 -18.58 -15.99
C HIS A 130 -12.62 -17.81 -15.80
N SER A 131 -13.65 -18.54 -15.37
CA SER A 131 -14.83 -17.93 -14.75
C SER A 131 -14.72 -18.03 -13.23
N GLY A 132 -15.70 -17.50 -12.51
CA GLY A 132 -15.91 -17.84 -11.11
C GLY A 132 -16.37 -19.29 -10.94
N ARG A 133 -16.40 -19.73 -9.68
CA ARG A 133 -16.80 -21.08 -9.25
C ARG A 133 -18.01 -21.59 -10.04
N TYR A 134 -19.04 -20.77 -10.19
CA TYR A 134 -20.32 -21.19 -10.76
C TYR A 134 -20.38 -21.32 -12.29
N GLY A 135 -19.26 -21.19 -13.00
CA GLY A 135 -19.26 -21.20 -14.45
C GLY A 135 -19.86 -19.91 -15.03
N ILE A 136 -20.36 -20.01 -16.26
CA ILE A 136 -20.92 -18.88 -17.02
C ILE A 136 -22.45 -18.99 -17.04
N LYS A 137 -23.13 -17.96 -16.54
CA LYS A 137 -24.59 -17.86 -16.48
C LYS A 137 -25.24 -18.16 -17.84
N ASP A 138 -26.30 -18.97 -17.84
CA ASP A 138 -27.12 -19.34 -19.00
C ASP A 138 -26.38 -20.01 -20.19
N VAL A 139 -25.08 -20.24 -20.06
CA VAL A 139 -24.21 -20.65 -21.17
C VAL A 139 -23.43 -21.91 -20.80
N ALA A 140 -22.69 -21.88 -19.69
CA ALA A 140 -21.83 -22.96 -19.24
C ALA A 140 -21.77 -22.97 -17.70
N GLU A 141 -22.93 -23.09 -17.07
CA GLU A 141 -23.04 -23.07 -15.61
C GLU A 141 -22.49 -24.35 -14.98
N LEU A 142 -21.65 -24.17 -13.96
CA LEU A 142 -21.03 -25.24 -13.22
C LEU A 142 -21.76 -25.53 -11.92
N LYS A 143 -21.95 -26.82 -11.66
CA LYS A 143 -22.69 -27.34 -10.51
C LYS A 143 -21.72 -28.06 -9.58
N TYR A 144 -21.68 -27.66 -8.31
CA TYR A 144 -20.80 -28.24 -7.29
C TYR A 144 -21.57 -29.28 -6.49
N ASN A 145 -21.05 -30.50 -6.43
CA ASN A 145 -21.74 -31.64 -5.85
C ASN A 145 -21.37 -31.84 -4.37
N THR A 146 -22.28 -31.55 -3.43
CA THR A 146 -22.10 -31.87 -2.01
C THR A 146 -22.83 -33.15 -1.58
N ASP A 147 -23.68 -33.71 -2.45
CA ASP A 147 -24.36 -35.00 -2.28
C ASP A 147 -24.84 -35.51 -3.67
N PRO A 148 -24.18 -36.55 -4.23
CA PRO A 148 -24.47 -37.06 -5.58
C PRO A 148 -25.89 -37.61 -5.76
N ASP A 149 -26.62 -37.84 -4.67
CA ASP A 149 -27.97 -38.39 -4.69
C ASP A 149 -29.07 -37.33 -4.43
N SER A 150 -28.71 -36.06 -4.19
CA SER A 150 -29.63 -34.96 -3.93
C SER A 150 -29.97 -34.11 -5.17
N SER A 151 -31.12 -33.44 -5.18
CA SER A 151 -31.45 -32.49 -6.25
C SER A 151 -30.69 -31.17 -6.06
N TRP A 152 -29.90 -30.80 -7.07
CA TRP A 152 -28.91 -29.71 -7.18
C TRP A 152 -29.30 -28.27 -6.80
N TYR A 153 -30.57 -28.00 -6.50
CA TYR A 153 -31.10 -26.64 -6.40
C TYR A 153 -31.98 -26.49 -5.15
N ALA A 154 -31.82 -25.37 -4.43
CA ALA A 154 -33.00 -24.71 -3.88
C ALA A 154 -33.95 -24.51 -5.08
N PRO A 155 -35.19 -25.03 -5.05
CA PRO A 155 -36.04 -25.11 -6.24
C PRO A 155 -36.02 -23.79 -6.99
N PRO A 156 -35.84 -23.79 -8.33
CA PRO A 156 -35.76 -22.57 -9.10
C PRO A 156 -36.97 -21.70 -8.77
N ASN A 157 -36.71 -20.46 -8.37
CA ASN A 157 -37.74 -19.48 -8.14
C ASN A 157 -37.95 -18.72 -9.47
N PRO A 158 -38.98 -19.07 -10.27
CA PRO A 158 -39.19 -18.43 -11.57
C PRO A 158 -39.56 -16.94 -11.45
N ASP A 159 -39.90 -16.48 -10.24
CA ASP A 159 -40.31 -15.11 -9.95
C ASP A 159 -39.15 -14.28 -9.35
N TRP A 160 -37.93 -14.83 -9.26
CA TRP A 160 -36.75 -14.14 -8.70
C TRP A 160 -35.49 -14.47 -9.50
N GLU A 161 -34.72 -13.43 -9.84
CA GLU A 161 -33.43 -13.55 -10.52
C GLU A 161 -32.34 -13.03 -9.58
N TYR A 162 -31.26 -13.81 -9.42
CA TYR A 162 -30.16 -13.40 -8.57
C TYR A 162 -29.38 -12.24 -9.21
N ASP A 163 -29.31 -11.13 -8.49
CA ASP A 163 -28.72 -9.85 -8.89
C ASP A 163 -27.56 -9.45 -7.98
N GLY A 164 -27.07 -10.34 -7.11
CA GLY A 164 -26.00 -10.03 -6.16
C GLY A 164 -26.41 -9.18 -4.95
N ILE A 165 -27.61 -8.60 -4.93
CA ILE A 165 -28.04 -7.59 -3.93
C ILE A 165 -29.28 -8.05 -3.17
N THR A 166 -30.25 -8.64 -3.87
CA THR A 166 -31.56 -9.03 -3.34
C THR A 166 -31.48 -10.46 -2.80
N PRO A 167 -31.71 -10.71 -1.49
CA PRO A 167 -31.80 -12.07 -0.97
C PRO A 167 -32.95 -12.87 -1.62
N ASN A 168 -32.77 -14.18 -1.78
CA ASN A 168 -33.83 -15.05 -2.27
C ASN A 168 -35.03 -14.98 -1.31
N PRO A 169 -36.25 -14.66 -1.78
CA PRO A 169 -37.42 -14.53 -0.93
C PRO A 169 -37.84 -15.85 -0.24
N ASP A 170 -37.44 -17.01 -0.76
CA ASP A 170 -37.82 -18.31 -0.20
C ASP A 170 -36.97 -18.72 1.01
N ASP A 171 -35.69 -18.36 1.04
CA ASP A 171 -34.74 -18.75 2.10
C ASP A 171 -34.13 -17.55 2.85
N GLY A 172 -34.34 -16.32 2.37
CA GLY A 172 -33.83 -15.08 2.95
C GLY A 172 -32.32 -14.87 2.77
N LYS A 173 -31.65 -15.64 1.90
CA LYS A 173 -30.19 -15.64 1.75
C LYS A 173 -29.75 -15.03 0.42
N LEU A 174 -28.59 -14.37 0.44
CA LEU A 174 -27.81 -14.16 -0.78
C LEU A 174 -27.15 -15.47 -1.17
N TRP A 175 -27.25 -15.84 -2.44
CA TRP A 175 -26.72 -17.11 -2.94
C TRP A 175 -25.22 -17.02 -3.16
N SER A 176 -24.51 -17.48 -2.14
CA SER A 176 -23.14 -17.15 -1.83
C SER A 176 -22.34 -18.46 -1.58
N ARG A 177 -21.01 -18.46 -1.74
CA ARG A 177 -20.20 -19.70 -1.59
C ARG A 177 -20.24 -20.29 -0.17
N ALA A 178 -20.37 -19.47 0.88
CA ALA A 178 -20.53 -19.93 2.26
C ALA A 178 -21.88 -20.58 2.57
N ASN A 179 -22.89 -20.38 1.71
CA ASN A 179 -24.21 -20.99 1.90
C ASN A 179 -24.34 -22.38 1.25
N LEU A 180 -23.27 -22.88 0.63
CA LEU A 180 -23.18 -24.26 0.14
C LEU A 180 -22.59 -25.16 1.22
N ALA A 181 -23.13 -26.39 1.33
CA ALA A 181 -22.54 -27.38 2.21
C ALA A 181 -21.07 -27.65 1.78
N PRO A 182 -20.15 -27.95 2.72
CA PRO A 182 -18.84 -28.48 2.35
C PRO A 182 -18.99 -29.77 1.55
N LEU A 183 -18.05 -30.07 0.65
CA LEU A 183 -18.01 -31.36 -0.04
C LEU A 183 -17.95 -32.53 0.98
N PRO A 184 -18.63 -33.66 0.76
CA PRO A 184 -18.64 -34.77 1.70
C PRO A 184 -17.30 -35.54 1.64
N ALA A 185 -16.97 -36.28 2.70
CA ALA A 185 -15.81 -37.17 2.69
C ALA A 185 -15.94 -38.24 1.58
N PRO A 186 -14.86 -38.60 0.86
CA PRO A 186 -13.46 -38.22 1.10
C PRO A 186 -13.01 -36.90 0.43
N TYR A 187 -13.92 -36.18 -0.24
CA TYR A 187 -13.60 -35.06 -1.11
C TYR A 187 -13.10 -33.81 -0.37
N ASN A 188 -13.45 -33.65 0.90
CA ASN A 188 -12.92 -32.62 1.80
C ASN A 188 -11.81 -33.10 2.73
N GLN A 189 -11.36 -34.36 2.62
CA GLN A 189 -10.46 -35.00 3.59
C GLN A 189 -9.14 -35.50 3.01
N ASP A 190 -9.07 -35.78 1.71
CA ASP A 190 -7.85 -36.30 1.07
C ASP A 190 -7.66 -35.75 -0.35
N LEU A 191 -7.35 -34.45 -0.45
CA LEU A 191 -7.07 -33.79 -1.73
C LEU A 191 -5.87 -34.41 -2.49
N SER A 192 -5.00 -35.16 -1.79
CA SER A 192 -3.80 -35.78 -2.36
C SER A 192 -4.10 -36.93 -3.34
N LEU A 193 -5.24 -37.61 -3.18
CA LEU A 193 -5.75 -38.63 -4.12
C LEU A 193 -6.26 -38.05 -5.44
N TYR A 194 -6.39 -36.73 -5.52
CA TYR A 194 -6.94 -36.00 -6.66
C TYR A 194 -5.92 -35.10 -7.35
N ASN A 195 -4.67 -35.12 -6.88
CA ASN A 195 -3.52 -34.60 -7.61
C ASN A 195 -3.17 -35.51 -8.79
N TRP A 196 -2.40 -34.96 -9.72
CA TRP A 196 -1.95 -35.65 -10.93
C TRP A 196 -1.39 -37.06 -10.61
N PRO A 197 -1.81 -38.12 -11.34
CA PRO A 197 -2.56 -38.13 -12.61
C PRO A 197 -4.08 -38.32 -12.52
N SER A 198 -4.75 -37.91 -11.44
CA SER A 198 -6.20 -38.06 -11.32
C SER A 198 -6.99 -37.19 -12.32
N THR A 199 -7.94 -37.79 -13.04
CA THR A 199 -8.85 -37.11 -13.99
C THR A 199 -10.26 -36.89 -13.42
N ILE A 200 -10.45 -37.08 -12.11
CA ILE A 200 -11.76 -36.97 -11.47
C ILE A 200 -12.04 -35.48 -11.20
N SER A 201 -13.17 -34.97 -11.72
CA SER A 201 -13.65 -33.61 -11.47
C SER A 201 -14.88 -33.57 -10.54
N PHE A 202 -14.95 -32.58 -9.64
CA PHE A 202 -16.06 -32.32 -8.69
C PHE A 202 -16.95 -31.18 -9.19
N VAL A 203 -16.48 -30.56 -10.26
CA VAL A 203 -17.12 -29.53 -11.04
C VAL A 203 -17.54 -30.24 -12.31
N ASP A 204 -18.80 -30.13 -12.71
CA ASP A 204 -19.24 -30.70 -13.99
C ASP A 204 -18.69 -29.88 -15.15
N THR A 205 -17.39 -30.00 -15.41
CA THR A 205 -16.75 -29.42 -16.58
C THR A 205 -16.98 -30.25 -17.83
N SER A 206 -17.89 -31.25 -17.83
CA SER A 206 -18.00 -32.28 -18.88
C SER A 206 -18.28 -31.79 -20.30
N ASP A 207 -18.55 -30.51 -20.48
CA ASP A 207 -18.55 -29.86 -21.79
C ASP A 207 -17.12 -29.39 -22.15
N PRO A 208 -16.40 -30.14 -23.02
CA PRO A 208 -15.04 -29.79 -23.42
C PRO A 208 -14.99 -28.57 -24.33
N ASP A 209 -16.12 -28.08 -24.84
CA ASP A 209 -16.14 -26.85 -25.64
C ASP A 209 -15.98 -25.61 -24.76
N TRP A 210 -16.19 -25.71 -23.44
CA TRP A 210 -16.17 -24.57 -22.50
C TRP A 210 -15.04 -24.60 -21.48
N PHE A 211 -14.71 -25.78 -20.93
CA PHE A 211 -13.72 -25.90 -19.86
C PHE A 211 -12.67 -26.97 -20.16
N HIS A 212 -11.46 -26.82 -19.62
CA HIS A 212 -10.45 -27.86 -19.68
C HIS A 212 -10.76 -29.05 -18.76
N HIS A 213 -10.51 -30.29 -19.23
CA HIS A 213 -10.85 -31.55 -18.53
C HIS A 213 -9.63 -32.23 -17.89
N SER A 214 -8.76 -31.44 -17.27
CA SER A 214 -7.44 -31.90 -16.80
C SER A 214 -7.43 -32.43 -15.35
N GLY A 215 -8.58 -32.48 -14.68
CA GLY A 215 -8.76 -32.93 -13.28
C GLY A 215 -8.91 -31.76 -12.29
N ASN A 216 -9.37 -32.02 -11.06
CA ASN A 216 -9.53 -30.99 -9.99
C ASN A 216 -8.22 -30.50 -9.35
N GLY A 217 -7.08 -30.64 -10.04
CA GLY A 217 -5.81 -30.15 -9.51
C GLY A 217 -5.62 -28.69 -9.86
N PHE A 218 -5.19 -27.88 -8.90
CA PHE A 218 -4.64 -26.55 -9.23
C PHE A 218 -3.35 -26.70 -10.01
N ALA A 219 -2.97 -25.65 -10.75
CA ALA A 219 -1.64 -25.55 -11.33
C ALA A 219 -0.58 -25.86 -10.25
N GLN A 220 0.04 -27.03 -10.36
CA GLN A 220 1.09 -27.52 -9.46
C GLN A 220 2.40 -27.52 -10.22
N GLY A 221 3.45 -26.95 -9.63
CA GLY A 221 4.71 -26.72 -10.32
C GLY A 221 4.58 -25.57 -11.31
N TRP A 222 4.72 -24.34 -10.82
CA TRP A 222 4.61 -23.06 -11.56
C TRP A 222 5.63 -22.84 -12.69
N ASP A 223 6.44 -23.88 -12.98
CA ASP A 223 7.45 -23.97 -14.02
C ASP A 223 7.09 -25.06 -15.06
N ASP A 224 5.82 -25.51 -15.12
CA ASP A 224 5.30 -26.49 -16.09
C ASP A 224 4.13 -25.93 -16.89
N THR A 225 4.34 -25.71 -18.19
CA THR A 225 3.36 -25.12 -19.10
C THR A 225 2.09 -25.98 -19.25
N GLU A 226 2.20 -27.30 -19.20
CA GLU A 226 1.01 -28.16 -19.34
C GLU A 226 0.04 -27.96 -18.17
N ASN A 227 0.61 -27.84 -16.97
CA ASN A 227 -0.17 -27.58 -15.75
C ASN A 227 -0.67 -26.13 -15.69
N LEU A 228 0.08 -25.16 -16.21
CA LEU A 228 -0.33 -23.76 -16.20
C LEU A 228 -1.44 -23.46 -17.21
N TYR A 229 -1.40 -24.07 -18.40
CA TYR A 229 -2.28 -23.70 -19.52
C TYR A 229 -3.61 -24.44 -19.56
N ASN A 230 -3.71 -25.57 -18.87
CA ASN A 230 -4.86 -26.46 -19.02
C ASN A 230 -5.53 -26.77 -17.67
N ARG A 231 -5.19 -26.09 -16.57
CA ARG A 231 -5.73 -26.39 -15.23
C ARG A 231 -6.19 -25.15 -14.50
N ALA A 232 -7.14 -25.35 -13.60
CA ALA A 232 -7.62 -24.31 -12.70
C ALA A 232 -6.46 -23.65 -11.94
N LEU A 233 -6.47 -22.33 -11.86
CA LEU A 233 -5.49 -21.54 -11.12
C LEU A 233 -5.64 -21.74 -9.60
N ALA A 234 -6.89 -21.82 -9.14
CA ALA A 234 -7.34 -21.95 -7.76
C ALA A 234 -8.69 -22.71 -7.67
N ASP A 235 -9.07 -23.16 -6.46
CA ASP A 235 -10.25 -24.03 -6.18
C ASP A 235 -11.59 -23.53 -6.75
N ASP A 236 -11.70 -22.24 -6.94
CA ASP A 236 -12.90 -21.53 -7.39
C ASP A 236 -12.74 -20.84 -8.75
N THR A 237 -11.73 -21.21 -9.52
CA THR A 237 -11.44 -20.66 -10.86
C THR A 237 -11.43 -21.75 -11.93
N PRO A 238 -12.59 -22.32 -12.30
CA PRO A 238 -12.68 -23.30 -13.38
C PRO A 238 -12.10 -22.73 -14.68
N ASP A 239 -11.17 -23.49 -15.26
CA ASP A 239 -10.32 -23.08 -16.37
C ASP A 239 -11.05 -23.19 -17.70
N LEU A 240 -11.20 -22.06 -18.40
CA LEU A 240 -11.89 -22.01 -19.69
C LEU A 240 -11.01 -22.65 -20.76
N ASN A 241 -11.63 -23.40 -21.67
CA ASN A 241 -10.94 -23.93 -22.83
C ASN A 241 -10.68 -22.81 -23.85
N THR A 242 -9.64 -22.02 -23.65
CA THR A 242 -9.31 -20.84 -24.48
C THR A 242 -8.94 -21.19 -25.92
N GLU A 243 -8.68 -22.46 -26.22
CA GLU A 243 -8.42 -23.04 -27.53
C GLU A 243 -9.73 -23.30 -28.31
N SER A 244 -10.85 -23.43 -27.59
CA SER A 244 -12.17 -23.63 -28.17
C SER A 244 -12.68 -22.38 -28.87
N GLN A 245 -13.20 -22.55 -30.09
CA GLN A 245 -13.83 -21.46 -30.82
C GLN A 245 -15.07 -20.91 -30.10
N VAL A 246 -15.78 -21.75 -29.34
CA VAL A 246 -16.98 -21.34 -28.59
C VAL A 246 -16.63 -20.34 -27.49
N VAL A 247 -15.60 -20.64 -26.69
CA VAL A 247 -15.08 -19.73 -25.66
C VAL A 247 -14.52 -18.46 -26.28
N ARG A 248 -13.75 -18.60 -27.37
CA ARG A 248 -13.18 -17.47 -28.11
C ARG A 248 -14.24 -16.50 -28.61
N ASP A 249 -15.26 -17.00 -29.29
CA ASP A 249 -16.36 -16.18 -29.80
C ASP A 249 -17.11 -15.50 -28.64
N TYR A 250 -17.39 -16.24 -27.57
CA TYR A 250 -18.08 -15.70 -26.40
C TYR A 250 -17.31 -14.56 -25.71
N LEU A 251 -16.02 -14.75 -25.41
CA LEU A 251 -15.20 -13.74 -24.72
C LEU A 251 -14.93 -12.53 -25.62
N VAL A 252 -14.67 -12.75 -26.92
CA VAL A 252 -14.52 -11.64 -27.87
C VAL A 252 -15.81 -10.84 -27.97
N ASP A 253 -16.97 -11.49 -28.13
CA ASP A 253 -18.26 -10.80 -28.19
C ASP A 253 -18.59 -10.05 -26.90
N ALA A 254 -18.29 -10.63 -25.73
CA ALA A 254 -18.54 -10.00 -24.44
C ALA A 254 -17.65 -8.76 -24.25
N TYR A 255 -16.34 -8.90 -24.42
CA TYR A 255 -15.40 -7.81 -24.17
C TYR A 255 -15.43 -6.71 -25.24
N THR A 256 -15.81 -7.04 -26.47
CA THR A 256 -16.03 -6.05 -27.54
C THR A 256 -17.10 -5.03 -27.15
N ARG A 257 -18.11 -5.42 -26.36
CA ARG A 257 -19.14 -4.48 -25.87
C ARG A 257 -18.54 -3.39 -24.98
N TYR A 258 -17.57 -3.72 -24.14
CA TYR A 258 -16.90 -2.72 -23.30
C TYR A 258 -15.98 -1.80 -24.11
N ILE A 259 -15.34 -2.32 -25.16
CA ILE A 259 -14.63 -1.47 -26.15
C ILE A 259 -15.63 -0.51 -26.79
N ASP A 260 -16.81 -0.98 -27.21
CA ASP A 260 -17.87 -0.16 -27.81
C ASP A 260 -18.43 0.91 -26.85
N MET A 261 -18.38 0.66 -25.53
CA MET A 261 -18.72 1.64 -24.49
C MET A 261 -17.66 2.75 -24.35
N GLY A 262 -16.45 2.54 -24.87
CA GLY A 262 -15.35 3.52 -24.84
C GLY A 262 -14.18 3.15 -23.94
N VAL A 263 -14.03 1.90 -23.51
CA VAL A 263 -12.82 1.45 -22.81
C VAL A 263 -11.58 1.64 -23.71
N ASP A 264 -10.55 2.31 -23.18
CA ASP A 264 -9.35 2.66 -23.96
C ASP A 264 -8.26 1.58 -23.89
N ALA A 265 -8.30 0.73 -22.86
CA ALA A 265 -7.32 -0.33 -22.67
C ALA A 265 -7.86 -1.51 -21.87
N PHE A 266 -7.26 -2.68 -22.09
CA PHE A 266 -7.41 -3.82 -21.20
C PHE A 266 -6.12 -4.14 -20.45
N ARG A 267 -6.25 -4.37 -19.13
CA ARG A 267 -5.28 -5.17 -18.37
C ARG A 267 -5.76 -6.62 -18.43
N VAL A 268 -4.94 -7.52 -18.94
CA VAL A 268 -5.29 -8.93 -19.07
C VAL A 268 -4.77 -9.69 -17.85
N ASP A 269 -5.70 -10.28 -17.12
CA ASP A 269 -5.43 -11.11 -15.97
C ASP A 269 -4.70 -12.40 -16.34
N THR A 270 -3.82 -12.86 -15.44
CA THR A 270 -3.28 -14.23 -15.42
C THR A 270 -2.73 -14.76 -16.75
N VAL A 271 -2.10 -13.92 -17.58
CA VAL A 271 -1.64 -14.28 -18.94
C VAL A 271 -0.73 -15.52 -18.98
N LYS A 272 0.07 -15.73 -17.93
CA LYS A 272 0.93 -16.93 -17.78
C LYS A 272 0.15 -18.25 -17.76
N HIS A 273 -1.15 -18.22 -17.51
CA HIS A 273 -2.04 -19.38 -17.42
C HIS A 273 -2.73 -19.73 -18.74
N MET A 274 -2.40 -19.03 -19.82
CA MET A 274 -2.91 -19.34 -21.15
C MET A 274 -1.76 -19.59 -22.11
N ALA A 275 -1.94 -20.53 -23.04
CA ALA A 275 -0.99 -20.71 -24.13
C ALA A 275 -0.88 -19.40 -24.94
N ARG A 276 0.33 -19.04 -25.35
CA ARG A 276 0.56 -17.78 -26.10
C ARG A 276 -0.32 -17.67 -27.34
N ASP A 277 -0.56 -18.75 -28.06
CA ASP A 277 -1.41 -18.72 -29.26
C ASP A 277 -2.85 -18.33 -28.93
N SER A 278 -3.39 -18.74 -27.78
CA SER A 278 -4.71 -18.34 -27.29
C SER A 278 -4.71 -16.87 -26.86
N VAL A 279 -3.65 -16.40 -26.18
CA VAL A 279 -3.47 -14.98 -25.84
C VAL A 279 -3.42 -14.10 -27.10
N LEU A 280 -2.60 -14.49 -28.09
CA LEU A 280 -2.44 -13.75 -29.34
C LEU A 280 -3.73 -13.74 -30.17
N TYR A 281 -4.52 -14.81 -30.14
CA TYR A 281 -5.85 -14.81 -30.76
C TYR A 281 -6.72 -13.66 -30.23
N PHE A 282 -6.80 -13.50 -28.90
CA PHE A 282 -7.59 -12.43 -28.30
C PHE A 282 -7.00 -11.05 -28.60
N VAL A 283 -5.68 -10.90 -28.51
CA VAL A 283 -4.99 -9.65 -28.88
C VAL A 283 -5.32 -9.23 -30.31
N ASP A 284 -5.21 -10.15 -31.26
CA ASP A 284 -5.53 -9.90 -32.67
C ASP A 284 -7.01 -9.58 -32.88
N ALA A 285 -7.91 -10.32 -32.21
CA ALA A 285 -9.36 -10.10 -32.31
C ALA A 285 -9.76 -8.72 -31.79
N PHE A 286 -9.29 -8.33 -30.61
CA PHE A 286 -9.61 -7.02 -30.03
C PHE A 286 -8.95 -5.87 -30.79
N LYS A 287 -7.71 -6.03 -31.27
CA LYS A 287 -7.07 -5.02 -32.12
C LYS A 287 -7.67 -4.91 -33.52
N ALA A 288 -8.26 -5.99 -34.04
CA ALA A 288 -9.04 -5.93 -35.27
C ALA A 288 -10.34 -5.14 -35.10
N HIS A 289 -10.94 -5.18 -33.91
CA HIS A 289 -12.11 -4.37 -33.55
C HIS A 289 -11.74 -2.91 -33.31
N ASP A 290 -10.73 -2.66 -32.47
CA ASP A 290 -10.16 -1.34 -32.22
C ASP A 290 -8.62 -1.35 -32.29
N PRO A 291 -8.02 -0.89 -33.40
CA PRO A 291 -6.56 -0.79 -33.54
C PRO A 291 -5.89 0.12 -32.51
N ASP A 292 -6.64 1.05 -31.91
CA ASP A 292 -6.13 1.99 -30.93
C ASP A 292 -6.14 1.45 -29.49
N LEU A 293 -6.83 0.34 -29.23
CA LEU A 293 -6.90 -0.32 -27.92
C LEU A 293 -5.51 -0.71 -27.43
N PHE A 294 -5.16 -0.25 -26.22
CA PHE A 294 -3.94 -0.66 -25.54
C PHE A 294 -4.19 -1.94 -24.73
N LEU A 295 -3.25 -2.88 -24.78
CA LEU A 295 -3.34 -4.16 -24.09
C LEU A 295 -2.06 -4.36 -23.30
N PHE A 296 -2.19 -4.68 -22.01
CA PHE A 296 -1.06 -5.15 -21.22
C PHE A 296 -1.45 -6.31 -20.31
N GLY A 297 -0.58 -7.31 -20.20
CA GLY A 297 -0.83 -8.53 -19.45
C GLY A 297 -0.12 -8.60 -18.11
N GLU A 298 -0.74 -9.28 -17.16
CA GLU A 298 -0.05 -9.80 -15.99
C GLU A 298 0.58 -11.17 -16.30
N VAL A 299 1.91 -11.21 -16.33
CA VAL A 299 2.68 -12.45 -16.33
C VAL A 299 3.44 -12.50 -15.01
N ALA A 300 2.79 -12.99 -13.95
CA ALA A 300 3.35 -12.94 -12.59
C ALA A 300 4.66 -13.74 -12.45
N GLN A 301 5.64 -13.19 -11.72
CA GLN A 301 7.01 -13.71 -11.67
C GLN A 301 7.64 -13.64 -10.27
N LYS A 302 7.40 -14.54 -9.32
CA LYS A 302 7.93 -14.44 -7.92
C LYS A 302 9.46 -14.58 -7.73
N ARG A 303 10.30 -14.07 -8.64
CA ARG A 303 11.77 -14.20 -8.67
C ARG A 303 12.46 -13.02 -9.35
N HIS A 304 13.76 -12.86 -9.08
CA HIS A 304 14.60 -11.87 -9.76
C HIS A 304 15.17 -12.41 -11.08
N GLU A 305 15.38 -13.72 -11.17
CA GLU A 305 15.92 -14.40 -12.33
C GLU A 305 14.84 -14.81 -13.33
N LEU A 306 15.23 -14.99 -14.59
CA LEU A 306 14.38 -15.62 -15.59
C LEU A 306 14.05 -17.06 -15.16
N HIS A 307 12.84 -17.52 -15.47
CA HIS A 307 12.55 -18.94 -15.47
C HIS A 307 13.34 -19.65 -16.55
N GLN A 308 13.71 -20.91 -16.29
CA GLN A 308 14.35 -21.78 -17.28
C GLN A 308 13.40 -22.11 -18.44
N VAL A 309 12.10 -22.12 -18.17
CA VAL A 309 11.04 -22.24 -19.17
C VAL A 309 10.78 -20.85 -19.73
N GLU A 310 11.03 -20.65 -21.03
CA GLU A 310 10.97 -19.34 -21.67
C GLU A 310 9.54 -18.81 -21.71
N GLU A 311 8.59 -19.72 -21.95
CA GLU A 311 7.16 -19.52 -22.22
C GLU A 311 6.37 -18.91 -21.06
N ILE A 312 6.97 -18.89 -19.88
CA ILE A 312 6.37 -18.36 -18.67
C ILE A 312 7.01 -17.05 -18.21
N ASN A 313 7.96 -16.49 -18.97
CA ASN A 313 8.53 -15.18 -18.67
C ASN A 313 7.73 -14.06 -19.36
N PRO A 314 7.64 -12.84 -18.77
CA PRO A 314 6.84 -11.74 -19.32
C PRO A 314 7.17 -11.38 -20.77
N HIS A 315 8.46 -11.38 -21.13
CA HIS A 315 8.89 -11.00 -22.48
C HIS A 315 8.36 -11.93 -23.58
N TRP A 316 8.08 -13.19 -23.27
CA TRP A 316 7.57 -14.20 -24.23
C TRP A 316 6.30 -13.75 -24.96
N TYR A 317 5.40 -13.07 -24.23
CA TYR A 317 4.10 -12.63 -24.72
C TYR A 317 4.17 -11.30 -25.49
N THR A 318 5.29 -10.59 -25.44
CA THR A 318 5.48 -9.32 -26.17
C THR A 318 5.87 -9.52 -27.64
N TRP A 319 6.12 -10.76 -28.06
CA TRP A 319 6.45 -11.12 -29.44
C TRP A 319 5.33 -11.96 -30.06
N ASP A 320 5.01 -11.71 -31.33
CA ASP A 320 4.03 -12.51 -32.12
C ASP A 320 4.60 -13.88 -32.57
N GLY A 321 5.80 -14.24 -32.13
CA GLY A 321 6.53 -15.42 -32.58
C GLY A 321 7.83 -15.66 -31.80
N ALA A 322 8.89 -16.06 -32.48
CA ALA A 322 10.21 -16.22 -31.86
C ALA A 322 10.72 -14.92 -31.22
N VAL A 323 11.11 -14.99 -29.95
CA VAL A 323 11.68 -13.89 -29.17
C VAL A 323 12.90 -13.30 -29.89
N GLY A 324 13.00 -11.97 -29.93
CA GLY A 324 14.11 -11.24 -30.53
C GLY A 324 14.17 -11.22 -32.06
N SER A 325 13.23 -11.87 -32.76
CA SER A 325 13.26 -11.97 -34.24
C SER A 325 11.91 -11.84 -34.94
N SER A 326 10.80 -11.78 -34.20
CA SER A 326 9.45 -11.62 -34.76
C SER A 326 8.95 -10.19 -34.55
N ASN A 327 7.69 -9.87 -34.84
CA ASN A 327 7.17 -8.53 -34.57
C ASN A 327 6.70 -8.41 -33.12
N ASN A 328 6.42 -7.18 -32.70
CA ASN A 328 5.70 -6.92 -31.46
C ASN A 328 4.28 -7.50 -31.57
N SER A 329 3.84 -8.24 -30.55
CA SER A 329 2.51 -8.88 -30.52
C SER A 329 1.34 -7.91 -30.41
N GLY A 330 1.61 -6.66 -30.03
CA GLY A 330 0.59 -5.70 -29.62
C GLY A 330 0.20 -5.79 -28.15
N LEU A 331 0.80 -6.70 -27.38
CA LEU A 331 0.60 -6.89 -25.95
C LEU A 331 1.84 -6.41 -25.18
N ALA A 332 1.66 -5.39 -24.35
CA ALA A 332 2.62 -4.99 -23.32
C ALA A 332 2.46 -5.86 -22.05
N VAL A 333 3.28 -5.66 -21.03
CA VAL A 333 3.18 -6.41 -19.76
C VAL A 333 3.48 -5.54 -18.55
N LEU A 334 3.02 -5.96 -17.37
CA LEU A 334 3.52 -5.47 -16.09
C LEU A 334 5.00 -5.83 -15.93
N ASP A 335 5.83 -4.88 -15.54
CA ASP A 335 7.29 -5.05 -15.46
C ASP A 335 7.74 -5.71 -14.15
N PHE A 336 7.42 -6.99 -13.98
CA PHE A 336 7.78 -7.74 -12.77
C PHE A 336 9.28 -7.80 -12.51
N TYR A 337 10.14 -7.81 -13.55
CA TYR A 337 11.58 -7.88 -13.33
C TYR A 337 12.20 -6.57 -12.87
N ALA A 338 11.67 -5.44 -13.36
CA ALA A 338 12.02 -4.15 -12.78
C ALA A 338 11.50 -4.04 -11.34
N GLN A 339 10.24 -4.45 -11.09
CA GLN A 339 9.65 -4.42 -9.76
C GLN A 339 10.41 -5.28 -8.76
N ALA A 340 10.89 -6.46 -9.14
CA ALA A 340 11.70 -7.30 -8.26
C ALA A 340 12.98 -6.57 -7.76
N THR A 341 13.58 -5.70 -8.58
CA THR A 341 14.74 -4.89 -8.15
C THR A 341 14.38 -3.81 -7.13
N PHE A 342 13.11 -3.40 -7.05
CA PHE A 342 12.65 -2.37 -6.11
C PHE A 342 12.64 -2.83 -4.66
N HIS A 343 12.69 -4.14 -4.43
CA HIS A 343 12.81 -4.74 -3.11
C HIS A 343 14.03 -4.24 -2.33
N GLY A 344 15.25 -4.44 -2.82
CA GLY A 344 16.43 -3.94 -2.12
C GLY A 344 16.41 -2.41 -2.04
N VAL A 345 16.24 -1.76 -3.20
CA VAL A 345 16.47 -0.31 -3.34
C VAL A 345 15.45 0.52 -2.56
N PHE A 346 14.16 0.25 -2.73
CA PHE A 346 13.10 1.12 -2.21
C PHE A 346 12.41 0.53 -0.98
N GLU A 347 12.19 -0.78 -0.90
CA GLU A 347 11.55 -1.38 0.30
C GLU A 347 12.50 -1.37 1.50
N TYR A 348 13.76 -1.79 1.31
CA TYR A 348 14.76 -1.88 2.38
C TYR A 348 15.81 -0.77 2.39
N GLY A 349 15.64 0.25 1.53
CA GLY A 349 16.49 1.42 1.53
C GLY A 349 17.94 1.16 1.08
N HIS A 350 18.21 0.08 0.33
CA HIS A 350 19.55 -0.21 -0.19
C HIS A 350 20.06 0.90 -1.13
N SER A 351 21.34 0.76 -1.53
CA SER A 351 22.00 1.69 -2.44
C SER A 351 21.28 1.77 -3.79
N PHE A 352 21.14 3.00 -4.31
CA PHE A 352 20.60 3.26 -5.64
C PHE A 352 21.43 2.61 -6.77
N ASN A 353 22.69 2.22 -6.50
CA ASN A 353 23.49 1.47 -7.47
C ASN A 353 22.83 0.17 -7.93
N GLU A 354 22.02 -0.46 -7.08
CA GLU A 354 21.32 -1.70 -7.39
C GLU A 354 20.16 -1.49 -8.39
N VAL A 355 19.63 -0.25 -8.52
CA VAL A 355 18.47 0.03 -9.38
C VAL A 355 18.75 -0.27 -10.86
N GLN A 356 20.01 -0.20 -11.28
CA GLN A 356 20.37 -0.44 -12.69
C GLN A 356 20.03 -1.87 -13.13
N ALA A 357 19.91 -2.80 -12.18
CA ALA A 357 19.46 -4.16 -12.43
C ALA A 357 18.01 -4.24 -12.93
N ALA A 358 17.20 -3.18 -12.77
CA ALA A 358 15.85 -3.11 -13.32
C ALA A 358 15.84 -3.17 -14.86
N ALA A 359 16.93 -2.73 -15.52
CA ALA A 359 17.06 -2.75 -16.98
C ALA A 359 17.63 -4.07 -17.53
N ARG A 360 17.96 -5.05 -16.67
CA ARG A 360 18.77 -6.23 -17.03
C ARG A 360 18.18 -7.04 -18.19
N TYR A 361 16.85 -7.10 -18.29
CA TYR A 361 16.13 -7.89 -19.29
C TYR A 361 15.44 -7.08 -20.37
N ASP A 362 15.70 -5.77 -20.45
CA ASP A 362 15.08 -4.88 -21.44
C ASP A 362 15.26 -5.36 -22.88
N HIS A 363 16.43 -5.92 -23.18
CA HIS A 363 16.78 -6.43 -24.49
C HIS A 363 15.98 -7.66 -24.94
N LEU A 364 15.21 -8.28 -24.03
CA LEU A 364 14.35 -9.43 -24.35
C LEU A 364 12.94 -9.03 -24.75
N TYR A 365 12.46 -7.85 -24.31
CA TYR A 365 11.14 -7.36 -24.67
C TYR A 365 11.14 -6.79 -26.10
N SER A 366 10.03 -6.91 -26.81
CA SER A 366 9.89 -6.35 -28.16
C SER A 366 9.87 -4.81 -28.16
N ASP A 367 9.24 -4.20 -27.15
CA ASP A 367 9.35 -2.79 -26.81
C ASP A 367 9.22 -2.61 -25.29
N PRO A 368 10.32 -2.54 -24.54
CA PRO A 368 10.22 -2.36 -23.09
C PRO A 368 9.67 -0.97 -22.70
N SER A 369 9.62 0.01 -23.62
CA SER A 369 9.06 1.33 -23.32
C SER A 369 7.54 1.32 -23.12
N THR A 370 6.86 0.24 -23.52
CA THR A 370 5.43 0.05 -23.29
C THR A 370 5.12 -0.76 -22.03
N ASN A 371 6.14 -1.27 -21.32
CA ASN A 371 5.90 -2.00 -20.07
C ASN A 371 5.29 -1.08 -19.01
N VAL A 372 4.34 -1.62 -18.24
CA VAL A 372 3.70 -0.91 -17.15
C VAL A 372 4.53 -1.11 -15.87
N MET A 373 5.09 -0.01 -15.37
CA MET A 373 5.92 0.05 -14.16
C MET A 373 5.02 0.18 -12.93
N TRP A 374 5.36 -0.52 -11.84
CA TRP A 374 4.56 -0.56 -10.63
C TRP A 374 5.45 -0.88 -9.41
N LEU A 375 4.95 -0.62 -8.19
CA LEU A 375 5.65 -0.88 -6.93
C LEU A 375 4.95 -1.98 -6.15
N ASP A 376 3.70 -1.68 -5.79
CA ASP A 376 2.74 -2.57 -5.16
C ASP A 376 1.41 -2.50 -5.90
N ASN A 377 0.57 -3.51 -5.68
CA ASN A 377 -0.76 -3.61 -6.26
C ASN A 377 -1.67 -4.44 -5.32
N HIS A 378 -2.76 -4.98 -5.87
CA HIS A 378 -3.78 -5.72 -5.14
C HIS A 378 -3.34 -7.12 -4.68
N ASP A 379 -2.21 -7.63 -5.17
CA ASP A 379 -1.69 -8.97 -4.89
C ASP A 379 -0.25 -8.93 -4.34
N PHE A 380 0.58 -8.05 -4.88
CA PHE A 380 2.01 -8.02 -4.68
C PHE A 380 2.49 -6.68 -4.14
N GLY A 381 3.60 -6.72 -3.41
CA GLY A 381 4.49 -5.57 -3.24
C GLY A 381 5.93 -6.02 -3.24
N PRO A 382 6.87 -5.10 -3.02
CA PRO A 382 8.29 -5.36 -3.24
C PRO A 382 8.94 -6.00 -2.01
N ASN A 383 8.27 -6.87 -1.24
CA ASN A 383 8.71 -7.32 0.10
C ASN A 383 9.35 -8.73 0.16
N ASN A 384 10.01 -9.21 -0.91
CA ASN A 384 10.53 -10.58 -1.12
C ASN A 384 9.50 -11.72 -1.12
N ASP A 385 8.48 -11.64 -0.25
CA ASP A 385 7.35 -12.57 -0.17
C ASP A 385 6.18 -12.16 -1.08
N TRP A 386 6.20 -10.90 -1.53
CA TRP A 386 5.34 -10.30 -2.55
C TRP A 386 3.85 -10.43 -2.26
N ASN A 387 3.50 -10.11 -1.04
CA ASN A 387 2.15 -10.26 -0.50
C ASN A 387 1.80 -9.12 0.44
N ARG A 388 2.64 -8.09 0.54
CA ARG A 388 2.41 -6.93 1.40
C ARG A 388 2.54 -5.65 0.60
N ARG A 389 1.77 -4.65 0.99
CA ARG A 389 1.96 -3.28 0.50
C ARG A 389 3.36 -2.79 0.85
N PHE A 390 3.84 -1.82 0.08
CA PHE A 390 5.12 -1.18 0.32
C PHE A 390 5.25 -0.73 1.78
N SER A 391 6.39 -1.03 2.41
CA SER A 391 6.68 -0.69 3.81
C SER A 391 7.93 0.19 3.99
N GLY A 392 8.62 0.56 2.90
CA GLY A 392 9.74 1.50 2.92
C GLY A 392 9.37 2.92 3.37
N SER A 393 10.36 3.79 3.49
CA SER A 393 10.16 5.18 3.96
C SER A 393 9.41 6.03 2.93
N ALA A 394 8.82 7.15 3.36
CA ALA A 394 8.22 8.11 2.42
C ALA A 394 9.26 8.70 1.45
N GLU A 395 10.51 8.86 1.88
CA GLU A 395 11.61 9.30 1.02
C GLU A 395 11.97 8.23 -0.03
N ASP A 396 12.01 6.95 0.35
CA ASP A 396 12.25 5.86 -0.60
C ASP A 396 11.11 5.75 -1.62
N LEU A 397 9.86 5.97 -1.20
CA LEU A 397 8.72 6.03 -2.12
C LEU A 397 8.82 7.22 -3.08
N ALA A 398 9.25 8.39 -2.61
CA ALA A 398 9.56 9.53 -3.47
C ALA A 398 10.67 9.20 -4.47
N GLY A 399 11.73 8.50 -4.03
CA GLY A 399 12.79 7.97 -4.89
C GLY A 399 12.27 7.03 -5.97
N TYR A 400 11.35 6.12 -5.63
CA TYR A 400 10.68 5.23 -6.58
C TYR A 400 9.85 6.01 -7.61
N VAL A 401 9.04 6.98 -7.16
CA VAL A 401 8.21 7.82 -8.03
C VAL A 401 9.10 8.62 -8.98
N ASN A 402 10.15 9.27 -8.47
CA ASN A 402 11.13 9.98 -9.29
C ASN A 402 11.70 9.06 -10.37
N PHE A 403 12.13 7.85 -10.00
CA PHE A 403 12.71 6.90 -10.95
C PHE A 403 11.70 6.45 -12.01
N THR A 404 10.54 5.95 -11.63
CA THR A 404 9.57 5.36 -12.56
C THR A 404 8.86 6.39 -13.44
N TRP A 405 8.69 7.63 -12.99
CA TRP A 405 8.11 8.69 -13.83
C TRP A 405 9.10 9.31 -14.80
N THR A 406 10.40 9.26 -14.51
CA THR A 406 11.45 9.86 -15.37
C THR A 406 12.24 8.83 -16.18
N TRP A 407 12.10 7.54 -15.90
CA TRP A 407 12.63 6.43 -16.69
C TRP A 407 11.64 5.99 -17.80
N ARG A 408 11.98 4.92 -18.53
CA ARG A 408 11.11 4.36 -19.57
C ARG A 408 9.88 3.71 -18.94
N GLY A 409 8.86 3.46 -19.77
CA GLY A 409 7.70 2.67 -19.38
C GLY A 409 6.52 3.56 -19.00
N ILE A 410 5.45 2.93 -18.56
CA ILE A 410 4.20 3.58 -18.18
C ILE A 410 4.05 3.47 -16.67
N PRO A 411 4.18 4.55 -15.88
CA PRO A 411 4.07 4.46 -14.43
C PRO A 411 2.63 4.17 -13.99
N SER A 412 2.48 3.25 -13.04
CA SER A 412 1.24 2.90 -12.37
C SER A 412 1.39 3.02 -10.85
N LEU A 413 0.36 3.56 -10.20
CA LEU A 413 0.26 3.69 -8.75
C LEU A 413 -1.00 2.99 -8.24
N TYR A 414 -0.89 2.16 -7.20
CA TYR A 414 -2.04 1.54 -6.54
C TYR A 414 -2.67 2.50 -5.51
N TYR A 415 -4.00 2.47 -5.39
CA TYR A 415 -4.73 3.46 -4.60
C TYR A 415 -4.26 3.56 -3.14
N GLY A 416 -4.14 4.79 -2.66
CA GLY A 416 -3.71 5.09 -1.29
C GLY A 416 -2.20 5.06 -1.06
N THR A 417 -1.39 4.58 -2.02
CA THR A 417 0.08 4.63 -1.91
C THR A 417 0.59 6.08 -1.75
N GLU A 418 -0.12 7.07 -2.32
CA GLU A 418 0.14 8.51 -2.18
C GLU A 418 0.05 9.07 -0.76
N ILE A 419 -0.56 8.32 0.18
CA ILE A 419 -0.59 8.62 1.61
C ILE A 419 -0.05 7.48 2.49
N GLN A 420 0.63 6.50 1.89
CA GLN A 420 1.08 5.27 2.56
C GLN A 420 -0.08 4.52 3.26
N PHE A 421 -1.26 4.53 2.67
CA PHE A 421 -2.42 3.83 3.19
C PHE A 421 -2.12 2.33 3.32
N LYS A 422 -2.35 1.77 4.52
CA LYS A 422 -2.10 0.35 4.85
C LYS A 422 -0.67 -0.11 4.53
N LYS A 423 0.29 0.80 4.71
CA LYS A 423 1.73 0.52 4.63
C LYS A 423 2.11 -0.78 5.35
N GLY A 424 2.78 -1.69 4.64
CA GLY A 424 3.26 -2.97 5.18
C GLY A 424 2.19 -4.02 5.53
N ALA A 425 0.90 -3.71 5.38
CA ALA A 425 -0.17 -4.69 5.53
C ALA A 425 -0.10 -5.74 4.42
N TYR A 426 -0.58 -6.95 4.69
CA TYR A 426 -0.80 -7.94 3.63
C TYR A 426 -1.77 -7.39 2.59
N THR A 427 -1.49 -7.60 1.31
CA THR A 427 -2.30 -7.11 0.19
C THR A 427 -3.73 -7.63 0.28
N ASP A 428 -3.89 -8.90 0.58
CA ASP A 428 -5.16 -9.58 0.83
C ASP A 428 -5.07 -10.48 2.09
N ILE A 429 -6.16 -11.17 2.42
CA ILE A 429 -6.19 -12.23 3.43
C ILE A 429 -5.11 -13.28 3.10
N HIS A 430 -4.11 -13.40 3.98
CA HIS A 430 -2.91 -14.19 3.69
C HIS A 430 -2.97 -15.63 4.20
N GLU A 431 -3.63 -15.86 5.34
CA GLU A 431 -3.67 -17.17 6.00
C GLU A 431 -5.10 -17.68 6.19
N ALA A 432 -5.26 -19.00 6.26
CA ALA A 432 -6.56 -19.63 6.44
C ALA A 432 -7.23 -19.24 7.78
N ALA A 433 -6.45 -18.89 8.80
CA ALA A 433 -6.98 -18.36 10.07
C ALA A 433 -7.54 -16.94 9.91
N ASP A 434 -7.07 -16.18 8.92
CA ASP A 434 -7.45 -14.79 8.68
C ASP A 434 -8.69 -14.66 7.79
N ILE A 435 -9.21 -15.78 7.27
CA ILE A 435 -10.46 -15.80 6.49
C ILE A 435 -11.65 -15.25 7.30
N ASN A 436 -11.53 -15.27 8.63
CA ASN A 436 -12.49 -14.73 9.57
C ASN A 436 -12.18 -13.28 10.01
N ARG A 437 -11.29 -12.55 9.34
CA ARG A 437 -10.98 -11.14 9.64
C ARG A 437 -11.63 -10.20 8.64
N SER A 438 -11.80 -8.94 9.07
CA SER A 438 -12.21 -7.88 8.16
C SER A 438 -11.08 -7.49 7.20
N LEU A 439 -11.46 -7.04 6.01
CA LEU A 439 -10.56 -6.58 4.96
C LEU A 439 -9.94 -5.21 5.30
N ASP A 440 -10.49 -4.50 6.28
CA ASP A 440 -9.98 -3.24 6.83
C ASP A 440 -8.51 -3.32 7.26
N ASN A 441 -8.00 -4.49 7.63
CA ASN A 441 -6.59 -4.69 8.03
C ASN A 441 -5.67 -5.07 6.86
N THR A 442 -6.21 -5.22 5.66
CA THR A 442 -5.47 -5.63 4.47
C THR A 442 -5.15 -4.43 3.58
N GLY A 443 -4.36 -4.66 2.54
CA GLY A 443 -4.06 -3.68 1.50
C GLY A 443 -5.25 -3.39 0.59
N ARG A 444 -6.30 -4.22 0.61
CA ARG A 444 -7.60 -4.03 -0.05
C ARG A 444 -8.64 -3.38 0.87
N ALA A 445 -8.22 -2.75 1.95
CA ALA A 445 -9.10 -2.00 2.84
C ALA A 445 -9.84 -0.86 2.11
N TYR A 446 -11.04 -0.53 2.59
CA TYR A 446 -11.84 0.58 2.08
C TYR A 446 -11.09 1.93 2.22
N TYR A 447 -10.93 2.67 1.12
CA TYR A 447 -10.21 3.94 1.09
C TYR A 447 -11.05 5.12 1.59
N GLY A 448 -12.26 5.29 1.05
CA GLY A 448 -13.26 6.24 1.53
C GLY A 448 -12.75 7.66 1.71
N ASP A 449 -13.05 8.24 2.88
CA ASP A 449 -12.84 9.66 3.20
C ASP A 449 -11.37 10.11 3.20
N ASN A 450 -10.42 9.19 3.08
CA ASN A 450 -9.00 9.52 2.90
C ASN A 450 -8.78 10.45 1.69
N ILE A 451 -9.64 10.38 0.65
CA ILE A 451 -9.56 11.28 -0.51
C ILE A 451 -9.64 12.77 -0.16
N PHE A 452 -10.32 13.13 0.94
CA PHE A 452 -10.54 14.53 1.32
C PHE A 452 -9.37 15.13 2.10
N THR A 453 -8.58 14.29 2.76
CA THR A 453 -7.43 14.72 3.57
C THR A 453 -6.10 14.46 2.89
N ALA A 454 -6.04 13.56 1.90
CA ALA A 454 -4.81 13.12 1.24
C ALA A 454 -3.99 14.25 0.61
N SER A 455 -4.64 15.34 0.17
CA SER A 455 -3.95 16.49 -0.43
C SER A 455 -2.94 17.18 0.51
N SER A 456 -3.06 17.02 1.84
CA SER A 456 -2.08 17.56 2.79
C SER A 456 -0.79 16.72 2.86
N HIS A 457 -0.80 15.50 2.33
CA HIS A 457 0.31 14.58 2.49
C HIS A 457 1.49 14.93 1.56
N PRO A 458 2.74 14.91 2.05
CA PRO A 458 3.92 15.26 1.23
C PRO A 458 4.07 14.40 -0.04
N LEU A 459 3.76 13.09 0.03
CA LEU A 459 3.83 12.21 -1.15
C LEU A 459 2.75 12.53 -2.19
N TYR A 460 1.57 12.96 -1.77
CA TYR A 460 0.52 13.44 -2.69
C TYR A 460 1.04 14.61 -3.52
N GLN A 461 1.61 15.62 -2.85
CA GLN A 461 2.19 16.80 -3.52
C GLN A 461 3.37 16.43 -4.41
N HIS A 462 4.19 15.47 -3.98
CA HIS A 462 5.32 14.95 -4.75
C HIS A 462 4.85 14.28 -6.05
N ILE A 463 3.89 13.36 -5.98
CA ILE A 463 3.32 12.65 -7.13
C ILE A 463 2.63 13.63 -8.08
N LYS A 464 1.86 14.58 -7.55
CA LYS A 464 1.24 15.65 -8.34
C LYS A 464 2.25 16.44 -9.17
N LYS A 465 3.35 16.87 -8.54
CA LYS A 465 4.43 17.57 -9.25
C LYS A 465 5.10 16.67 -10.30
N MET A 466 5.35 15.40 -9.97
CA MET A 466 6.00 14.48 -10.90
C MET A 466 5.11 14.14 -12.12
N ASN A 467 3.80 13.97 -11.93
CA ASN A 467 2.84 13.85 -13.03
C ASN A 467 2.87 15.09 -13.94
N ALA A 468 2.89 16.30 -13.36
CA ALA A 468 2.99 17.53 -14.13
C ALA A 468 4.30 17.62 -14.94
N ILE A 469 5.44 17.25 -14.34
CA ILE A 469 6.74 17.22 -15.02
C ILE A 469 6.73 16.22 -16.18
N ARG A 470 6.27 14.98 -15.93
CA ARG A 470 6.20 13.93 -16.98
C ARG A 470 5.33 14.37 -18.16
N LYS A 471 4.15 14.93 -17.88
CA LYS A 471 3.22 15.45 -18.91
C LYS A 471 3.82 16.56 -19.76
N ALA A 472 4.63 17.44 -19.18
CA ALA A 472 5.26 18.55 -19.89
C ALA A 472 6.46 18.14 -20.76
N LEU A 473 7.01 16.93 -20.55
CA LEU A 473 8.30 16.50 -21.13
C LEU A 473 8.14 15.19 -21.92
N PRO A 474 7.80 15.25 -23.23
CA PRO A 474 7.66 14.07 -24.09
C PRO A 474 8.85 13.11 -24.09
N ALA A 475 10.07 13.58 -23.85
CA ALA A 475 11.23 12.69 -23.70
C ALA A 475 11.16 11.79 -22.46
N LEU A 476 10.44 12.16 -21.40
CA LEU A 476 10.19 11.28 -20.26
C LEU A 476 9.15 10.19 -20.59
N GLN A 477 8.20 10.50 -21.46
CA GLN A 477 7.17 9.57 -21.93
C GLN A 477 7.72 8.56 -22.96
N LYS A 478 8.38 9.06 -24.01
CA LYS A 478 8.71 8.27 -25.22
C LYS A 478 10.20 8.24 -25.58
N GLY A 479 11.04 8.88 -24.78
CA GLY A 479 12.45 9.05 -25.13
C GLY A 479 13.26 7.78 -24.96
N SER A 480 14.18 7.56 -25.91
CA SER A 480 15.30 6.63 -25.73
C SER A 480 16.13 7.04 -24.53
N TRP A 481 16.85 6.10 -23.94
CA TRP A 481 17.60 6.36 -22.71
C TRP A 481 18.92 5.62 -22.65
N TYR A 482 19.85 6.13 -21.84
CA TYR A 482 21.09 5.43 -21.46
C TYR A 482 21.57 5.91 -20.09
N TRP A 483 22.18 5.01 -19.31
CA TRP A 483 22.81 5.34 -18.02
C TRP A 483 23.93 6.37 -18.18
N ALA A 484 23.97 7.38 -17.32
CA ALA A 484 24.93 8.48 -17.40
C ALA A 484 25.06 9.20 -16.04
N GLY A 485 25.74 10.33 -16.00
CA GLY A 485 25.69 11.24 -14.84
C GLY A 485 26.59 10.88 -13.66
N ASN A 486 27.23 9.70 -13.64
CA ASN A 486 28.26 9.30 -12.68
C ASN A 486 28.05 9.86 -11.25
N PRO A 487 27.08 9.33 -10.48
CA PRO A 487 26.76 9.84 -9.16
C PRO A 487 27.98 9.78 -8.23
N SER A 488 28.10 10.77 -7.33
CA SER A 488 29.23 10.89 -6.39
C SER A 488 29.32 9.78 -5.35
N ASN A 489 28.22 9.07 -5.10
CA ASN A 489 28.07 8.05 -4.08
C ASN A 489 26.94 7.07 -4.46
N GLY A 490 26.69 6.07 -3.61
CA GLY A 490 25.62 5.08 -3.82
C GLY A 490 24.20 5.57 -3.54
N ASN A 491 23.99 6.86 -3.28
CA ASN A 491 22.68 7.43 -2.96
C ASN A 491 21.92 7.90 -4.21
N GLY A 492 22.57 7.91 -5.38
CA GLY A 492 21.95 8.44 -6.59
C GLY A 492 22.09 7.57 -7.83
N VAL A 493 21.22 7.83 -8.80
CA VAL A 493 21.27 7.26 -10.16
C VAL A 493 21.13 8.37 -11.20
N GLY A 494 21.87 8.25 -12.30
CA GLY A 494 21.83 9.20 -13.40
C GLY A 494 21.59 8.53 -14.75
N TYR A 495 20.85 9.20 -15.63
CA TYR A 495 20.65 8.78 -17.02
C TYR A 495 20.19 9.95 -17.89
N VAL A 496 20.25 9.76 -19.21
CA VAL A 496 19.78 10.73 -20.19
C VAL A 496 18.56 10.19 -20.90
N ARG A 497 17.55 11.05 -21.12
CA ARG A 497 16.38 10.79 -21.98
C ARG A 497 16.46 11.65 -23.23
N SER A 498 16.05 11.12 -24.38
CA SER A 498 16.03 11.87 -25.64
C SER A 498 14.85 11.51 -26.52
N HIS A 499 14.11 12.52 -26.99
CA HIS A 499 13.01 12.36 -27.92
C HIS A 499 12.86 13.62 -28.80
N GLY A 500 12.97 13.45 -30.11
CA GLY A 500 12.97 14.58 -31.04
C GLY A 500 14.05 15.62 -30.66
N PRO A 501 13.70 16.90 -30.45
CA PRO A 501 14.66 17.94 -30.05
C PRO A 501 14.97 17.97 -28.54
N GLN A 502 14.23 17.22 -27.72
CA GLN A 502 14.44 17.23 -26.27
C GLN A 502 15.54 16.26 -25.85
N THR A 503 16.53 16.78 -25.11
CA THR A 503 17.51 15.99 -24.36
C THR A 503 17.40 16.37 -22.89
N ILE A 504 17.25 15.38 -22.01
CA ILE A 504 17.06 15.58 -20.58
C ILE A 504 18.14 14.79 -19.83
N ALA A 505 18.91 15.46 -18.98
CA ALA A 505 19.76 14.80 -18.00
C ALA A 505 18.99 14.66 -16.70
N VAL A 506 18.86 13.43 -16.20
CA VAL A 506 18.11 13.09 -14.99
C VAL A 506 19.09 12.55 -13.95
N GLY A 507 19.14 13.18 -12.77
CA GLY A 507 19.81 12.66 -11.58
C GLY A 507 18.81 12.57 -10.43
N ILE A 508 18.79 11.45 -9.71
CA ILE A 508 17.85 11.20 -8.60
C ILE A 508 18.66 10.81 -7.37
N ALA A 509 18.31 11.32 -6.19
CA ALA A 509 18.99 11.00 -4.94
C ALA A 509 18.01 10.55 -3.85
N LYS A 510 18.42 9.58 -3.02
CA LYS A 510 17.71 9.11 -1.81
C LYS A 510 18.70 8.62 -0.74
N GLY A 511 18.32 8.66 0.52
CA GLY A 511 19.18 8.25 1.65
C GLY A 511 20.37 9.19 1.86
N GLY A 512 20.31 10.39 1.28
CA GLY A 512 21.37 11.39 1.26
C GLY A 512 21.49 12.07 -0.11
N SER A 513 22.16 13.23 -0.13
CA SER A 513 22.38 13.98 -1.37
C SER A 513 23.40 13.29 -2.29
N ALA A 514 23.33 13.60 -3.58
CA ALA A 514 24.27 13.13 -4.59
C ALA A 514 24.60 14.23 -5.60
N SER A 515 25.88 14.29 -5.99
CA SER A 515 26.35 15.11 -7.11
C SER A 515 26.38 14.28 -8.39
N PHE A 516 26.05 14.89 -9.51
CA PHE A 516 26.09 14.26 -10.82
C PHE A 516 27.01 15.02 -11.77
N ASN A 517 27.70 14.29 -12.63
CA ASN A 517 28.47 14.82 -13.74
C ASN A 517 28.16 14.07 -15.04
N PHE A 518 27.54 14.76 -15.99
CA PHE A 518 27.24 14.27 -17.32
C PHE A 518 28.23 14.84 -18.33
N ASP A 519 28.70 13.99 -19.24
CA ASP A 519 29.61 14.36 -20.32
C ASP A 519 29.03 13.93 -21.68
N GLY A 520 29.44 14.62 -22.75
CA GLY A 520 29.02 14.30 -24.12
C GLY A 520 27.59 14.73 -24.45
N LEU A 521 27.03 15.66 -23.67
CA LEU A 521 25.71 16.24 -23.94
C LEU A 521 25.79 17.28 -25.08
N PRO A 522 24.69 17.57 -25.79
CA PRO A 522 24.63 18.73 -26.68
C PRO A 522 24.87 20.04 -25.93
N ALA A 523 25.54 21.00 -26.57
CA ALA A 523 25.74 22.32 -25.96
C ALA A 523 24.44 23.14 -25.97
N GLY A 524 24.24 23.94 -24.92
CA GLY A 524 23.13 24.87 -24.77
C GLY A 524 22.73 25.11 -23.32
N THR A 525 21.61 25.81 -23.14
CA THR A 525 21.05 26.12 -21.82
C THR A 525 20.25 24.93 -21.31
N TYR A 526 20.70 24.33 -20.21
CA TYR A 526 19.94 23.30 -19.51
C TYR A 526 19.15 23.92 -18.38
N ARG A 527 17.84 23.69 -18.36
CA ARG A 527 16.94 24.21 -17.32
C ARG A 527 16.33 23.08 -16.52
N ASP A 528 16.43 23.13 -15.21
CA ASP A 528 15.86 22.13 -14.32
C ASP A 528 14.33 22.23 -14.24
N ALA A 529 13.64 21.15 -14.56
CA ALA A 529 12.19 21.03 -14.43
C ALA A 529 11.71 21.16 -12.98
N VAL A 530 12.55 20.82 -12.00
CA VAL A 530 12.17 20.84 -10.58
C VAL A 530 12.27 22.24 -9.97
N THR A 531 13.39 22.93 -10.21
CA THR A 531 13.70 24.23 -9.56
C THR A 531 13.71 25.43 -10.48
N GLY A 532 13.81 25.22 -11.80
CA GLY A 532 14.02 26.27 -12.78
C GLY A 532 15.48 26.75 -12.90
N ALA A 533 16.41 26.16 -12.14
CA ALA A 533 17.84 26.48 -12.23
C ALA A 533 18.36 26.29 -13.67
N GLU A 534 19.22 27.22 -14.12
CA GLU A 534 19.81 27.19 -15.46
C GLU A 534 21.31 26.95 -15.41
N ILE A 535 21.80 26.09 -16.29
CA ILE A 535 23.23 25.85 -16.51
C ILE A 535 23.52 25.92 -18.01
N GLU A 536 24.39 26.84 -18.39
CA GLU A 536 24.98 26.87 -19.73
C GLU A 536 26.03 25.76 -19.85
N SER A 537 25.79 24.79 -20.75
CA SER A 537 26.69 23.66 -20.96
C SER A 537 27.38 23.75 -22.32
N GLY A 538 28.71 23.59 -22.31
CA GLY A 538 29.51 23.35 -23.52
C GLY A 538 29.62 21.87 -23.92
N GLY A 539 28.82 21.00 -23.29
CA GLY A 539 28.81 19.54 -23.49
C GLY A 539 29.09 18.70 -22.24
N SER A 540 29.33 19.35 -21.09
CA SER A 540 29.34 18.73 -19.77
C SER A 540 28.40 19.49 -18.82
N LEU A 541 27.70 18.77 -17.95
CA LEU A 541 26.70 19.31 -17.03
C LEU A 541 26.90 18.69 -15.65
N SER A 542 27.02 19.51 -14.61
CA SER A 542 27.16 19.04 -13.23
C SER A 542 26.20 19.75 -12.29
N PHE A 543 25.55 19.01 -11.40
CA PHE A 543 24.59 19.55 -10.43
C PHE A 543 24.48 18.64 -9.20
N ASN A 544 23.94 19.17 -8.11
CA ASN A 544 23.62 18.42 -6.89
C ASN A 544 22.11 18.21 -6.76
N VAL A 545 21.73 17.09 -6.15
CA VAL A 545 20.34 16.74 -5.85
C VAL A 545 20.23 16.38 -4.38
N GLU A 546 19.24 16.96 -3.70
CA GLU A 546 18.93 16.69 -2.30
C GLU A 546 18.25 15.32 -2.12
N PRO A 547 18.28 14.72 -0.91
CA PRO A 547 17.62 13.45 -0.64
C PRO A 547 16.12 13.50 -0.96
N GLY A 548 15.57 12.44 -1.57
CA GLY A 548 14.16 12.36 -1.98
C GLY A 548 13.79 13.18 -3.22
N SER A 549 14.74 13.93 -3.79
CA SER A 549 14.54 14.83 -4.93
C SER A 549 15.11 14.27 -6.24
N ALA A 550 14.87 15.00 -7.33
CA ALA A 550 15.48 14.80 -8.64
C ALA A 550 15.97 16.13 -9.22
N GLY A 551 17.04 16.08 -10.00
CA GLY A 551 17.44 17.14 -10.94
C GLY A 551 17.12 16.69 -12.36
N ILE A 552 16.26 17.44 -13.06
CA ILE A 552 15.71 17.05 -14.37
C ILE A 552 16.01 18.20 -15.35
N TYR A 553 17.24 18.22 -15.87
CA TYR A 553 17.76 19.30 -16.68
C TYR A 553 17.43 19.10 -18.16
N VAL A 554 16.56 19.97 -18.69
CA VAL A 554 16.05 19.92 -20.06
C VAL A 554 16.81 20.91 -20.95
N LEU A 555 17.40 20.43 -22.04
CA LEU A 555 18.06 21.27 -23.03
C LEU A 555 17.07 22.21 -23.71
N ASN A 556 17.27 23.53 -23.55
CA ASN A 556 16.45 24.61 -24.08
C ASN A 556 14.95 24.42 -23.77
N GLY A 557 14.64 23.76 -22.66
CA GLY A 557 13.28 23.37 -22.28
C GLY A 557 12.68 24.20 -21.15
N PRO A 558 11.45 23.82 -20.72
CA PRO A 558 10.81 24.44 -19.57
C PRO A 558 11.53 24.07 -18.27
N GLY A 559 11.25 24.84 -17.23
CA GLY A 559 11.77 24.65 -15.87
C GLY A 559 10.75 25.09 -14.86
N LEU A 560 10.96 24.74 -13.59
CA LEU A 560 10.03 25.04 -12.49
C LEU A 560 8.59 24.64 -12.83
N ILE A 561 8.40 23.36 -13.18
CA ILE A 561 7.10 22.79 -13.44
C ILE A 561 6.51 22.34 -12.09
N GLY A 562 5.40 22.98 -11.70
CA GLY A 562 4.81 22.81 -10.37
C GLY A 562 5.47 23.70 -9.30
N GLY A 563 5.01 23.59 -8.05
CA GLY A 563 5.52 24.39 -6.92
C GLY A 563 6.96 24.02 -6.55
N LEU A 564 7.80 25.02 -6.25
CA LEU A 564 9.13 24.80 -5.66
C LEU A 564 8.96 24.16 -4.27
N GLY A 565 9.80 23.19 -3.92
CA GLY A 565 9.69 22.51 -2.62
C GLY A 565 8.46 21.61 -2.41
N ALA A 566 7.67 21.31 -3.46
CA ALA A 566 6.50 20.46 -3.31
C ALA A 566 6.90 19.02 -2.92
N GLY A 567 6.36 18.51 -1.81
CA GLY A 567 6.68 17.18 -1.30
C GLY A 567 8.16 17.06 -0.93
N PHE A 568 8.83 16.03 -1.46
CA PHE A 568 10.26 15.76 -1.20
C PHE A 568 11.21 16.45 -2.21
N PHE A 569 10.70 17.26 -3.14
CA PHE A 569 11.56 17.98 -4.06
C PHE A 569 12.32 19.11 -3.34
N GLN A 570 13.55 19.36 -3.77
CA GLN A 570 14.36 20.45 -3.24
C GLN A 570 13.65 21.82 -3.35
N SER A 571 13.86 22.66 -2.34
CA SER A 571 13.20 23.96 -2.15
C SER A 571 14.00 25.15 -2.68
N SER A 572 15.22 24.93 -3.19
CA SER A 572 16.08 26.02 -3.69
C SER A 572 16.75 25.66 -5.02
N SER A 573 17.09 26.71 -5.78
CA SER A 573 17.72 26.60 -7.10
C SER A 573 19.26 26.52 -7.08
N SER A 574 19.89 26.51 -5.90
CA SER A 574 21.33 26.75 -5.74
C SER A 574 22.16 25.48 -5.52
N GLY A 575 21.90 24.39 -6.24
CA GLY A 575 22.59 23.09 -6.09
C GLY A 575 24.11 23.08 -6.37
N GLN A 576 24.91 23.95 -5.76
CA GLN A 576 26.35 23.84 -5.52
C GLN A 576 26.57 23.76 -3.99
N GLY A 577 26.89 22.58 -3.48
CA GLY A 577 26.89 22.29 -2.04
C GLY A 577 27.89 23.08 -1.19
N GLY A 578 27.50 23.28 0.07
CA GLY A 578 28.33 23.65 1.21
C GLY A 578 27.53 23.46 2.50
N GLY A 579 27.99 22.58 3.39
CA GLY A 579 27.26 22.16 4.59
C GLY A 579 27.10 23.22 5.69
N SER A 580 26.26 22.82 6.66
CA SER A 580 25.88 23.47 7.91
C SER A 580 25.14 24.81 7.79
N GLY A 581 23.84 24.76 8.08
CA GLY A 581 23.01 25.94 8.26
C GLY A 581 21.55 25.63 7.97
N ASP A 582 20.78 25.55 9.05
CA ASP A 582 19.33 25.77 9.11
C ASP A 582 18.83 26.81 8.08
N GLY A 583 17.64 26.61 7.53
CA GLY A 583 16.99 27.60 6.67
C GLY A 583 16.06 27.03 5.60
N GLY A 584 14.79 26.88 5.95
CA GLY A 584 13.69 27.13 5.00
C GLY A 584 13.79 28.56 4.47
N SER A 585 13.40 28.78 3.21
CA SER A 585 13.52 30.09 2.59
C SER A 585 12.53 31.07 3.21
N ASP A 586 13.04 32.12 3.83
CA ASP A 586 12.59 33.51 3.74
C ASP A 586 13.48 34.31 4.72
N ASP A 587 13.85 35.54 4.39
CA ASP A 587 14.51 36.44 5.35
C ASP A 587 13.67 36.38 6.65
N PRO A 588 14.23 36.02 7.82
CA PRO A 588 13.45 35.94 9.06
C PRO A 588 12.70 37.25 9.19
N TRP A 589 11.40 37.20 9.50
CA TRP A 589 10.67 38.44 9.65
C TRP A 589 11.42 39.26 10.72
N ASP A 590 11.76 40.51 10.40
CA ASP A 590 12.29 41.44 11.39
C ASP A 590 11.16 42.14 12.14
N GLN A 591 9.94 42.04 11.59
CA GLN A 591 8.73 42.60 12.15
C GLN A 591 7.47 41.87 11.64
N ALA A 592 6.47 41.70 12.50
CA ALA A 592 5.11 41.29 12.14
C ALA A 592 4.10 42.26 12.74
N TYR A 593 2.99 42.50 12.05
CA TYR A 593 1.91 43.37 12.50
C TYR A 593 0.57 42.64 12.54
N PHE A 594 -0.08 42.66 13.69
CA PHE A 594 -1.46 42.23 13.84
C PHE A 594 -2.43 43.31 13.37
N ARG A 595 -3.39 42.92 12.53
CA ARG A 595 -4.39 43.82 11.95
C ARG A 595 -5.75 43.14 11.90
N GLY A 596 -6.74 43.65 12.61
CA GLY A 596 -8.06 43.03 12.61
C GLY A 596 -9.17 43.91 13.16
N THR A 597 -10.36 43.35 13.27
CA THR A 597 -11.51 44.05 13.85
C THR A 597 -11.27 44.47 15.31
N ALA A 598 -10.41 43.74 16.04
CA ALA A 598 -10.04 44.03 17.42
C ALA A 598 -9.32 45.38 17.61
N ASN A 599 -8.53 45.81 16.62
CA ASN A 599 -7.79 47.08 16.65
C ASN A 599 -8.19 48.05 15.52
N GLY A 600 -9.33 47.80 14.86
CA GLY A 600 -9.81 48.63 13.75
C GLY A 600 -8.90 48.61 12.52
N TRP A 601 -8.20 47.51 12.27
CA TRP A 601 -7.24 47.32 11.17
C TRP A 601 -5.99 48.21 11.23
N ALA A 602 -5.66 48.74 12.42
CA ALA A 602 -4.37 49.33 12.69
C ALA A 602 -3.23 48.31 12.51
N ALA A 603 -2.01 48.78 12.25
CA ALA A 603 -0.81 47.95 12.18
C ALA A 603 -0.13 47.92 13.55
N ASP A 604 -0.54 46.99 14.42
CA ASP A 604 0.03 46.85 15.75
C ASP A 604 1.15 45.82 15.74
N ALA A 605 2.36 46.22 16.15
CA ALA A 605 3.52 45.35 16.12
C ALA A 605 3.33 44.17 17.10
N MET A 606 3.63 42.96 16.62
CA MET A 606 3.71 41.74 17.42
C MET A 606 5.11 41.61 18.02
N SER A 607 5.24 40.79 19.07
CA SER A 607 6.53 40.52 19.73
C SER A 607 6.90 39.05 19.56
N VAL A 608 8.16 38.75 19.24
CA VAL A 608 8.65 37.37 19.19
C VAL A 608 8.77 36.82 20.62
N ASN A 609 8.15 35.69 20.87
CA ASN A 609 8.34 34.93 22.10
C ASN A 609 9.71 34.20 22.02
N PRO A 610 10.66 34.47 22.92
CA PRO A 610 12.01 33.92 22.83
C PRO A 610 12.09 32.41 23.08
N ASP A 611 11.06 31.82 23.70
CA ASP A 611 11.04 30.40 24.04
C ASP A 611 10.44 29.55 22.90
N THR A 612 9.48 30.12 22.16
CA THR A 612 8.78 29.41 21.08
C THR A 612 9.19 29.88 19.67
N GLY A 613 9.80 31.06 19.55
CA GLY A 613 10.13 31.68 18.26
C GLY A 613 8.92 32.31 17.54
N LEU A 614 7.71 32.21 18.10
CA LEU A 614 6.48 32.69 17.45
C LEU A 614 6.28 34.20 17.64
N TRP A 615 5.65 34.83 16.65
CA TRP A 615 5.13 36.19 16.78
C TRP A 615 3.84 36.17 17.58
N GLU A 616 3.80 36.87 18.71
CA GLU A 616 2.66 36.86 19.62
C GLU A 616 2.10 38.26 19.89
N THR A 617 0.78 38.33 20.04
CA THR A 617 0.07 39.50 20.56
C THR A 617 -1.24 39.07 21.22
N THR A 618 -1.87 39.97 21.98
CA THR A 618 -3.23 39.76 22.47
C THR A 618 -4.23 40.63 21.71
N GLY A 619 -5.41 40.06 21.44
CA GLY A 619 -6.49 40.74 20.72
C GLY A 619 -7.83 40.47 21.38
N THR A 620 -8.58 41.54 21.69
CA THR A 620 -9.95 41.41 22.20
C THR A 620 -10.96 41.54 21.07
N PHE A 621 -11.69 40.46 20.81
CA PHE A 621 -12.68 40.38 19.74
C PHE A 621 -14.11 40.51 20.29
N GLY A 622 -14.93 41.30 19.61
CA GLY A 622 -16.37 41.40 19.85
C GLY A 622 -17.18 40.38 19.05
N THR A 623 -18.50 40.57 19.00
CA THR A 623 -19.42 39.66 18.31
C THR A 623 -19.64 39.95 16.82
N ASP A 624 -19.33 41.17 16.36
CA ASP A 624 -19.60 41.59 14.98
C ASP A 624 -18.46 41.21 14.03
N ASN A 625 -18.60 40.02 13.42
CA ASN A 625 -17.69 39.47 12.41
C ASN A 625 -16.20 39.56 12.80
N PRO A 626 -15.80 38.97 13.94
CA PRO A 626 -14.46 39.11 14.49
C PRO A 626 -13.43 38.40 13.62
N ARG A 627 -12.47 39.16 13.08
CA ARG A 627 -11.47 38.62 12.15
C ARG A 627 -10.20 39.46 12.09
N PHE A 628 -9.11 38.86 11.62
CA PHE A 628 -7.82 39.54 11.52
C PHE A 628 -6.90 38.94 10.45
N LYS A 629 -5.74 39.57 10.27
CA LYS A 629 -4.59 39.15 9.47
C LYS A 629 -3.29 39.55 10.15
N ILE A 630 -2.20 38.89 9.75
CA ILE A 630 -0.84 39.25 10.06
C ILE A 630 -0.21 39.86 8.81
N ASP A 631 0.34 41.07 8.93
CA ASP A 631 0.93 41.86 7.85
C ASP A 631 2.42 42.02 8.15
N ARG A 632 3.30 41.71 7.19
CA ARG A 632 4.75 41.76 7.39
C ARG A 632 5.28 43.18 7.51
N TYR A 633 4.78 44.09 6.67
CA TYR A 633 5.34 45.43 6.52
C TYR A 633 4.43 46.54 7.06
N GLY A 634 3.20 46.19 7.47
CA GLY A 634 2.20 47.14 7.95
C GLY A 634 1.52 47.94 6.83
N ASP A 635 1.77 47.60 5.56
CA ASP A 635 1.28 48.31 4.37
C ASP A 635 0.40 47.46 3.43
N TRP A 636 0.04 46.24 3.87
CA TRP A 636 -0.72 45.22 3.12
C TRP A 636 -0.03 44.58 1.92
N SER A 637 1.22 44.91 1.61
CA SER A 637 1.91 44.31 0.46
C SER A 637 2.19 42.82 0.64
N GLU A 638 2.31 42.35 1.89
CA GLU A 638 2.46 40.95 2.25
C GLU A 638 1.66 40.66 3.54
N SER A 639 0.58 39.86 3.44
CA SER A 639 -0.27 39.54 4.59
C SER A 639 -0.88 38.14 4.52
N TYR A 640 -1.04 37.53 5.69
CA TYR A 640 -1.52 36.16 5.89
C TYR A 640 -2.65 36.12 6.92
N PRO A 641 -3.65 35.24 6.78
CA PRO A 641 -3.89 34.41 5.60
C PRO A 641 -4.37 35.25 4.40
N ALA A 642 -4.47 34.64 3.22
CA ALA A 642 -4.98 35.32 2.01
C ALA A 642 -6.42 35.85 2.20
N GLN A 643 -7.26 35.11 2.94
CA GLN A 643 -8.55 35.57 3.45
C GLN A 643 -8.42 35.96 4.93
N ASP A 644 -9.28 36.85 5.42
CA ASP A 644 -9.29 37.25 6.83
C ASP A 644 -9.51 36.00 7.73
N TYR A 645 -8.67 35.82 8.74
CA TYR A 645 -8.81 34.75 9.73
C TYR A 645 -10.02 35.04 10.61
N LEU A 646 -11.07 34.21 10.55
CA LEU A 646 -12.31 34.38 11.31
C LEU A 646 -12.20 33.75 12.70
N VAL A 647 -12.48 34.51 13.74
CA VAL A 647 -12.47 34.03 15.13
C VAL A 647 -13.81 33.36 15.45
N GLN A 648 -13.83 32.04 15.54
CA GLN A 648 -15.08 31.25 15.70
C GLN A 648 -15.47 30.97 17.15
N GLU A 649 -14.57 31.19 18.11
CA GLU A 649 -14.73 30.85 19.53
C GLU A 649 -15.52 31.91 20.36
N GLY A 650 -16.15 32.88 19.69
CA GLY A 650 -17.00 33.92 20.29
C GLY A 650 -16.23 35.14 20.81
N PRO A 651 -16.90 36.12 21.44
CA PRO A 651 -16.23 37.31 21.97
C PRO A 651 -15.31 36.94 23.13
N GLY A 652 -14.20 37.66 23.28
CA GLY A 652 -13.22 37.42 24.33
C GLY A 652 -11.85 38.00 24.00
N GLU A 653 -10.94 37.93 24.96
CA GLU A 653 -9.52 38.20 24.74
C GLU A 653 -8.85 36.92 24.26
N TYR A 654 -7.89 37.03 23.36
CA TYR A 654 -7.17 35.90 22.77
C TYR A 654 -5.68 36.20 22.72
N LEU A 655 -4.85 35.20 23.00
CA LEU A 655 -3.47 35.15 22.54
C LEU A 655 -3.47 34.69 21.09
N ILE A 656 -2.88 35.49 20.21
CA ILE A 656 -2.69 35.18 18.80
C ILE A 656 -1.20 34.91 18.61
N SER A 657 -0.86 33.71 18.18
CA SER A 657 0.51 33.32 17.84
C SER A 657 0.59 33.04 16.34
N PHE A 658 1.64 33.53 15.69
CA PHE A 658 1.90 33.37 14.26
C PHE A 658 3.32 32.80 14.06
N ASP A 659 3.41 31.71 13.32
CA ASP A 659 4.67 31.13 12.90
C ASP A 659 5.02 31.68 11.51
N ASP A 660 6.10 32.45 11.41
CA ASP A 660 6.51 33.06 10.14
C ASP A 660 7.19 32.07 9.18
N SER A 661 7.57 30.88 9.65
CA SER A 661 8.19 29.83 8.85
C SER A 661 7.19 29.03 8.02
N ASP A 662 5.98 28.78 8.56
CA ASP A 662 4.92 28.02 7.88
C ASP A 662 3.62 28.82 7.66
N ARG A 663 3.58 30.07 8.17
CA ARG A 663 2.46 31.02 8.11
C ARG A 663 1.21 30.55 8.84
N SER A 664 1.36 29.61 9.78
CA SER A 664 0.26 29.13 10.62
C SER A 664 -0.11 30.15 11.70
N ILE A 665 -1.39 30.11 12.11
CA ILE A 665 -1.94 30.96 13.14
C ILE A 665 -2.56 30.06 14.21
N THR A 666 -2.16 30.27 15.46
CA THR A 666 -2.76 29.64 16.63
C THR A 666 -3.51 30.71 17.43
N LEU A 667 -4.70 30.37 17.91
CA LEU A 667 -5.55 31.25 18.71
C LEU A 667 -5.87 30.56 20.04
N VAL A 668 -5.60 31.22 21.15
CA VAL A 668 -5.93 30.72 22.50
C VAL A 668 -6.79 31.75 23.21
N LYS A 669 -8.03 31.40 23.56
CA LYS A 669 -8.91 32.29 24.32
C LYS A 669 -8.42 32.49 25.74
N LEU A 670 -8.16 33.73 26.12
CA LEU A 670 -7.77 34.14 27.46
C LEU A 670 -9.05 34.42 28.27
N GLY A 671 -9.22 33.69 29.39
CA GLY A 671 -10.47 33.67 30.15
C GLY A 671 -10.93 35.05 30.66
N SER A 672 -12.21 35.37 30.46
CA SER A 672 -12.87 36.55 30.99
C SER A 672 -13.21 36.38 32.48
N GLY A 673 -12.83 37.36 33.31
CA GLY A 673 -13.23 37.45 34.71
C GLY A 673 -14.71 37.78 34.94
N ASP A 674 -15.09 37.63 36.21
CA ASP A 674 -16.40 37.76 36.90
C ASP A 674 -17.40 36.60 36.67
N ASP A 675 -17.88 35.87 37.69
CA ASP A 675 -18.40 36.35 38.98
C ASP A 675 -18.55 35.21 40.03
N GLY A 676 -18.05 35.43 41.25
CA GLY A 676 -18.83 35.23 42.48
C GLY A 676 -18.72 33.97 43.36
N GLY A 677 -17.64 33.85 44.16
CA GLY A 677 -17.60 33.38 45.57
C GLY A 677 -17.82 31.87 45.87
N SER A 678 -17.16 31.20 46.80
CA SER A 678 -16.31 31.57 47.94
C SER A 678 -15.69 30.28 48.51
N GLY A 679 -14.40 30.26 48.84
CA GLY A 679 -13.79 29.13 49.55
C GLY A 679 -12.27 29.14 49.47
N ASP A 680 -11.64 29.92 50.35
CA ASP A 680 -10.21 29.92 50.61
C ASP A 680 -9.79 28.59 51.27
N GLY A 681 -8.82 27.92 50.67
CA GLY A 681 -8.24 26.65 51.10
C GLY A 681 -7.52 25.98 49.93
N GLY A 682 -6.22 26.25 49.77
CA GLY A 682 -5.41 25.63 48.73
C GLY A 682 -5.43 24.11 48.87
N ASP A 683 -6.07 23.40 47.94
CA ASP A 683 -6.21 21.95 47.93
C ASP A 683 -5.19 21.24 47.01
N GLY A 684 -4.23 21.98 46.46
CA GLY A 684 -3.20 21.44 45.57
C GLY A 684 -3.70 21.04 44.17
N SER A 685 -5.00 21.05 43.90
CA SER A 685 -5.59 20.47 42.68
C SER A 685 -5.47 21.31 41.40
N GLY A 686 -4.84 22.49 41.44
CA GLY A 686 -4.74 23.38 40.28
C GLY A 686 -6.09 23.89 39.73
N GLY A 687 -7.19 23.75 40.49
CA GLY A 687 -8.55 24.09 40.02
C GLY A 687 -9.24 22.98 39.23
N TRP A 688 -8.69 21.77 39.25
CA TRP A 688 -9.36 20.57 38.74
C TRP A 688 -10.21 19.94 39.82
N ASN A 689 -11.45 19.58 39.49
CA ASN A 689 -12.34 18.86 40.41
C ASN A 689 -12.23 17.34 40.27
N GLN A 690 -11.65 16.85 39.18
CA GLN A 690 -11.39 15.44 38.88
C GLN A 690 -10.32 15.34 37.78
N ALA A 691 -9.53 14.27 37.80
CA ALA A 691 -8.68 13.84 36.69
C ALA A 691 -8.86 12.34 36.43
N TYR A 692 -8.69 11.91 35.18
CA TYR A 692 -8.83 10.53 34.75
C TYR A 692 -7.57 10.05 34.02
N PHE A 693 -6.97 8.97 34.50
CA PHE A 693 -5.91 8.28 33.79
C PHE A 693 -6.51 7.37 32.70
N ARG A 694 -5.93 7.44 31.49
CA ARG A 694 -6.36 6.65 30.34
C ARG A 694 -5.12 6.20 29.55
N GLY A 695 -4.89 4.90 29.41
CA GLY A 695 -3.71 4.41 28.69
C GLY A 695 -3.76 2.92 28.38
N THR A 696 -2.69 2.41 27.77
CA THR A 696 -2.59 0.98 27.44
C THR A 696 -2.69 0.07 28.67
N ALA A 697 -2.26 0.56 29.84
CA ALA A 697 -2.37 -0.15 31.12
C ALA A 697 -3.81 -0.48 31.55
N ASN A 698 -4.81 0.30 31.12
CA ASN A 698 -6.22 0.09 31.45
C ASN A 698 -7.12 0.00 30.21
N GLY A 699 -6.55 -0.24 29.03
CA GLY A 699 -7.29 -0.29 27.77
C GLY A 699 -8.01 1.01 27.43
N TRP A 700 -7.46 2.16 27.81
CA TRP A 700 -8.01 3.51 27.61
C TRP A 700 -9.34 3.80 28.34
N ALA A 701 -9.66 3.01 29.38
CA ALA A 701 -10.75 3.32 30.30
C ALA A 701 -10.48 4.65 31.04
N ALA A 702 -11.56 5.32 31.48
CA ALA A 702 -11.47 6.55 32.28
C ALA A 702 -11.38 6.22 33.77
N ASP A 703 -10.16 5.99 34.26
CA ASP A 703 -9.94 5.65 35.67
C ASP A 703 -9.63 6.90 36.49
N ALA A 704 -10.43 7.16 37.52
CA ALA A 704 -10.30 8.34 38.36
C ALA A 704 -8.97 8.34 39.15
N MET A 705 -8.22 9.44 39.05
CA MET A 705 -7.02 9.69 39.86
C MET A 705 -7.40 10.29 41.22
N SER A 706 -6.50 10.20 42.20
CA SER A 706 -6.68 10.76 43.55
C SER A 706 -5.64 11.83 43.85
N VAL A 707 -6.05 12.96 44.46
CA VAL A 707 -5.10 13.99 44.89
C VAL A 707 -4.32 13.51 46.11
N ASN A 708 -2.99 13.55 46.04
CA ASN A 708 -2.11 13.36 47.17
C ASN A 708 -2.10 14.62 48.04
N PRO A 709 -2.54 14.54 49.31
CA PRO A 709 -2.72 15.72 50.16
C PRO A 709 -1.40 16.38 50.61
N ASP A 710 -0.27 15.67 50.51
CA ASP A 710 1.04 16.17 50.92
C ASP A 710 1.76 16.91 49.79
N THR A 711 1.54 16.49 48.54
CA THR A 711 2.18 17.05 47.34
C THR A 711 1.25 17.91 46.48
N GLY A 712 -0.07 17.69 46.57
CA GLY A 712 -1.08 18.31 45.71
C GLY A 712 -1.26 17.64 44.34
N LEU A 713 -0.45 16.64 44.00
CA LEU A 713 -0.48 16.00 42.69
C LEU A 713 -1.64 15.01 42.55
N TRP A 714 -2.18 14.86 41.35
CA TRP A 714 -3.10 13.78 41.01
C TRP A 714 -2.31 12.51 40.77
N GLU A 715 -2.56 11.46 41.55
CA GLU A 715 -1.78 10.23 41.50
C GLU A 715 -2.65 9.01 41.21
N THR A 716 -2.07 8.07 40.46
CA THR A 716 -2.59 6.71 40.28
C THR A 716 -1.44 5.74 40.01
N THR A 717 -1.68 4.44 40.14
CA THR A 717 -0.73 3.42 39.69
C THR A 717 -1.19 2.80 38.38
N GLY A 718 -0.24 2.54 37.47
CA GLY A 718 -0.49 1.90 36.18
C GLY A 718 0.53 0.80 35.93
N THR A 719 0.05 -0.39 35.52
CA THR A 719 0.91 -1.50 35.11
C THR A 719 1.00 -1.55 33.60
N PHE A 720 2.19 -1.30 33.05
CA PHE A 720 2.43 -1.25 31.62
C PHE A 720 3.20 -2.49 31.15
N GLY A 721 2.83 -2.99 29.95
CA GLY A 721 3.55 -4.05 29.25
C GLY A 721 4.68 -3.53 28.37
N THR A 722 5.28 -4.40 27.56
CA THR A 722 6.38 -4.06 26.64
C THR A 722 5.90 -3.52 25.28
N ASP A 723 4.64 -3.73 24.91
CA ASP A 723 4.09 -3.33 23.62
C ASP A 723 3.52 -1.90 23.68
N ASN A 724 4.33 -0.93 23.21
CA ASN A 724 4.01 0.49 23.09
C ASN A 724 3.28 1.11 24.31
N PRO A 725 3.88 1.07 25.51
CA PRO A 725 3.25 1.51 26.74
C PRO A 725 3.06 3.04 26.78
N ARG A 726 1.81 3.51 26.84
CA ARG A 726 1.51 4.95 26.76
C ARG A 726 0.18 5.32 27.40
N PHE A 727 0.02 6.58 27.77
CA PHE A 727 -1.20 7.09 28.43
C PHE A 727 -1.43 8.61 28.27
N LYS A 728 -2.57 9.09 28.74
CA LYS A 728 -2.97 10.49 28.89
C LYS A 728 -3.76 10.70 30.18
N ILE A 729 -3.84 11.95 30.61
CA ILE A 729 -4.68 12.44 31.70
C ILE A 729 -5.82 13.25 31.08
N ASP A 730 -7.04 12.74 31.21
CA ASP A 730 -8.28 13.33 30.71
C ASP A 730 -8.98 14.06 31.87
N ARG A 731 -9.33 15.33 31.70
CA ARG A 731 -9.94 16.14 32.76
C ARG A 731 -11.38 15.73 33.04
N TYR A 732 -12.14 15.39 32.00
CA TYR A 732 -13.58 15.20 32.07
C TYR A 732 -14.02 13.74 31.87
N GLY A 733 -13.11 12.89 31.40
CA GLY A 733 -13.38 11.49 31.08
C GLY A 733 -14.04 11.29 29.72
N ASP A 734 -14.13 12.35 28.89
CA ASP A 734 -14.82 12.38 27.59
C ASP A 734 -13.91 12.83 26.43
N TRP A 735 -12.59 12.93 26.66
CA TRP A 735 -11.57 13.39 25.71
C TRP A 735 -11.64 14.86 25.28
N SER A 736 -12.58 15.67 25.80
CA SER A 736 -12.68 17.08 25.40
C SER A 736 -11.49 17.92 25.88
N GLU A 737 -10.80 17.49 26.94
CA GLU A 737 -9.58 18.11 27.45
C GLU A 737 -8.65 17.04 28.03
N SER A 738 -7.52 16.76 27.35
CA SER A 738 -6.56 15.72 27.75
C SER A 738 -5.10 16.16 27.57
N TYR A 739 -4.24 15.69 28.47
CA TYR A 739 -2.83 16.05 28.54
C TYR A 739 -1.94 14.79 28.62
N PRO A 740 -0.80 14.74 27.91
CA PRO A 740 -0.35 15.71 26.91
C PRO A 740 -1.23 15.65 25.64
N ALA A 741 -1.01 16.57 24.69
CA ALA A 741 -1.71 16.54 23.39
C ALA A 741 -1.41 15.25 22.60
N GLN A 742 -0.17 14.77 22.67
CA GLN A 742 0.25 13.45 22.19
C GLN A 742 0.28 12.46 23.38
N ASP A 743 0.13 11.16 23.10
CA ASP A 743 0.18 10.13 24.14
C ASP A 743 1.54 10.16 24.83
N TYR A 744 1.55 10.18 26.17
CA TYR A 744 2.77 10.12 26.96
C TYR A 744 3.35 8.70 26.89
N LEU A 745 4.53 8.54 26.27
CA LEU A 745 5.21 7.25 26.13
C LEU A 745 6.00 6.91 27.41
N VAL A 746 5.87 5.67 27.89
CA VAL A 746 6.61 5.16 29.05
C VAL A 746 7.91 4.51 28.56
N GLU A 747 9.00 5.26 28.59
CA GLU A 747 10.30 4.85 27.99
C GLU A 747 11.05 3.77 28.80
N GLU A 748 10.78 3.62 30.10
CA GLU A 748 11.47 2.67 30.99
C GLU A 748 10.96 1.21 30.90
N GLY A 749 10.06 0.92 29.95
CA GLY A 749 9.60 -0.42 29.61
C GLY A 749 8.53 -0.99 30.56
N ALA A 750 8.36 -2.31 30.57
CA ALA A 750 7.34 -2.97 31.41
C ALA A 750 7.59 -2.75 32.91
N GLY A 751 6.53 -2.49 33.66
CA GLY A 751 6.64 -1.95 35.01
C GLY A 751 5.31 -1.63 35.64
N GLU A 752 5.26 -1.69 36.97
CA GLU A 752 4.27 -0.92 37.71
C GLU A 752 4.85 0.45 38.01
N TYR A 753 4.11 1.50 37.65
CA TYR A 753 4.53 2.89 37.80
C TYR A 753 3.56 3.65 38.69
N MET A 754 4.08 4.54 39.51
CA MET A 754 3.33 5.67 40.05
C MET A 754 3.32 6.77 38.98
N ILE A 755 2.12 7.21 38.63
CA ILE A 755 1.89 8.32 37.70
C ILE A 755 1.38 9.48 38.54
N SER A 756 2.15 10.56 38.61
CA SER A 756 1.78 11.79 39.29
C SER A 756 1.64 12.92 38.27
N PHE A 757 0.51 13.61 38.30
CA PHE A 757 0.16 14.69 37.39
C PHE A 757 -0.06 15.98 38.16
N ASP A 758 0.66 17.04 37.78
CA ASP A 758 0.45 18.37 38.32
C ASP A 758 -0.57 19.11 37.45
N ALA A 759 -1.77 19.33 37.99
CA ALA A 759 -2.83 20.01 37.28
C ALA A 759 -2.57 21.52 37.08
N ALA A 760 -1.62 22.12 37.81
CA ALA A 760 -1.30 23.54 37.70
C ALA A 760 -0.41 23.85 36.49
N ASP A 761 0.54 22.98 36.15
CA ASP A 761 1.47 23.15 35.02
C ASP A 761 1.40 22.03 33.97
N GLN A 762 0.50 21.06 34.16
CA GLN A 762 0.24 19.94 33.28
C GLN A 762 1.43 18.97 33.10
N SER A 763 2.40 19.01 34.02
CA SER A 763 3.54 18.11 34.00
C SER A 763 3.18 16.72 34.51
N ILE A 764 3.84 15.70 33.94
CA ILE A 764 3.71 14.29 34.33
C ILE A 764 5.02 13.82 34.90
N GLN A 765 4.96 13.18 36.07
CA GLN A 765 6.05 12.48 36.72
C GLN A 765 5.75 10.99 36.78
N LEU A 766 6.75 10.18 36.46
CA LEU A 766 6.68 8.72 36.53
C LEU A 766 7.76 8.22 37.49
N GLU A 767 7.35 7.39 38.44
CA GLU A 767 8.26 6.63 39.30
C GLU A 767 7.99 5.14 39.12
N LYS A 768 9.00 4.39 38.66
CA LYS A 768 8.89 2.94 38.54
C LYS A 768 8.90 2.31 39.93
N LEU A 769 7.78 1.71 40.32
CA LEU A 769 7.59 1.10 41.65
C LEU A 769 8.11 -0.33 41.71
N SER A 770 7.94 -1.08 40.61
CA SER A 770 8.53 -2.39 40.43
C SER A 770 8.76 -2.66 38.95
N ASP A 771 9.81 -3.40 38.64
CA ASP A 771 9.91 -4.04 37.33
C ASP A 771 8.71 -4.97 37.20
N GLY A 772 7.94 -4.78 36.14
CA GLY A 772 6.74 -5.56 35.87
C GLY A 772 7.21 -6.99 35.80
N GLY A 773 6.72 -7.83 36.72
CA GLY A 773 7.27 -9.15 36.97
C GLY A 773 7.68 -9.83 35.66
N ASP A 774 9.00 -9.95 35.48
CA ASP A 774 9.62 -10.63 34.37
C ASP A 774 8.93 -11.99 34.20
N GLN A 775 8.10 -12.11 33.17
CA GLN A 775 7.89 -13.40 32.52
C GLN A 775 9.14 -13.77 31.69
N ASN A 776 10.15 -12.89 31.60
CA ASN A 776 11.47 -13.17 31.04
C ASN A 776 12.49 -13.60 32.11
N SER A 777 12.12 -14.57 32.96
CA SER A 777 13.13 -15.49 33.48
C SER A 777 13.23 -16.69 32.55
N GLY A 778 13.77 -16.47 31.35
CA GLY A 778 14.25 -17.52 30.46
C GLY A 778 15.45 -18.23 31.10
N SER A 779 15.22 -18.99 32.16
CA SER A 779 16.20 -19.91 32.77
C SER A 779 16.09 -21.33 32.17
N GLY A 780 15.57 -21.41 30.93
CA GLY A 780 15.38 -22.67 30.23
C GLY A 780 16.61 -23.06 29.42
N GLU A 781 17.23 -24.16 29.79
CA GLU A 781 18.15 -24.90 28.92
C GLU A 781 17.37 -25.43 27.70
N LEU A 782 17.87 -25.18 26.49
CA LEU A 782 17.29 -25.68 25.24
C LEU A 782 18.32 -26.55 24.52
N VAL A 783 17.97 -27.79 24.19
CA VAL A 783 18.81 -28.67 23.37
C VAL A 783 18.21 -28.76 21.97
N VAL A 784 18.98 -28.36 20.96
CA VAL A 784 18.56 -28.45 19.55
C VAL A 784 19.22 -29.67 18.91
N HIS A 785 18.42 -30.63 18.48
CA HIS A 785 18.82 -31.82 17.74
C HIS A 785 18.53 -31.65 16.24
N PHE A 786 19.52 -31.97 15.40
CA PHE A 786 19.43 -31.92 13.95
C PHE A 786 19.87 -33.26 13.35
N ALA A 787 19.09 -33.79 12.41
CA ALA A 787 19.39 -35.04 11.72
C ALA A 787 19.65 -34.82 10.23
N GLU A 788 20.59 -35.55 9.65
CA GLU A 788 20.84 -35.56 8.21
C GLU A 788 21.16 -36.95 7.64
N TYR A 789 21.09 -37.09 6.32
CA TYR A 789 21.41 -38.35 5.64
C TYR A 789 22.89 -38.51 5.28
N GLU A 790 23.59 -37.39 5.10
CA GLU A 790 25.02 -37.38 4.81
C GLU A 790 25.82 -37.27 6.10
N SER A 791 27.11 -37.62 6.07
CA SER A 791 27.98 -37.49 7.25
C SER A 791 28.86 -36.26 7.09
N ALA A 792 28.62 -35.18 7.85
CA ALA A 792 29.60 -34.11 7.99
C ALA A 792 30.59 -34.38 9.14
N SER A 793 31.69 -33.64 9.18
CA SER A 793 32.64 -33.70 10.31
C SER A 793 32.34 -32.68 11.41
N ARG A 794 31.52 -31.66 11.11
CA ARG A 794 31.12 -30.60 12.04
C ARG A 794 29.89 -29.85 11.51
N TYR A 795 29.03 -29.41 12.42
CA TYR A 795 27.96 -28.44 12.20
C TYR A 795 28.10 -27.21 13.09
N ILE A 796 27.63 -26.08 12.57
CA ILE A 796 27.52 -24.81 13.30
C ILE A 796 26.07 -24.32 13.19
N LEU A 797 25.47 -23.98 14.32
CA LEU A 797 24.21 -23.25 14.41
C LEU A 797 24.53 -21.75 14.52
N HIS A 798 23.96 -20.96 13.62
CA HIS A 798 24.08 -19.50 13.60
C HIS A 798 22.79 -18.88 14.12
N SER A 799 22.84 -17.96 15.09
CA SER A 799 21.68 -17.19 15.56
C SER A 799 21.81 -15.71 15.25
N TRP A 800 20.68 -15.07 14.89
CA TRP A 800 20.66 -13.72 14.32
C TRP A 800 19.97 -12.70 15.22
N ASP A 801 18.93 -13.13 15.95
CA ASP A 801 18.17 -12.29 16.89
C ASP A 801 18.07 -12.96 18.27
N GLY A 802 18.31 -12.19 19.34
CA GLY A 802 18.10 -12.61 20.73
C GLY A 802 19.15 -13.54 21.36
N LEU A 803 19.91 -14.32 20.58
CA LEU A 803 21.11 -15.05 21.02
C LEU A 803 22.31 -14.62 20.17
N SER A 804 23.40 -14.15 20.80
CA SER A 804 24.60 -13.74 20.08
C SER A 804 25.63 -14.87 20.02
N GLY A 805 25.83 -15.49 18.85
CA GLY A 805 26.98 -16.37 18.61
C GLY A 805 26.75 -17.52 17.64
N ASP A 806 27.86 -18.12 17.22
CA ASP A 806 27.90 -19.36 16.45
C ASP A 806 28.16 -20.53 17.41
N PHE A 807 27.30 -21.54 17.41
CA PHE A 807 27.40 -22.67 18.33
C PHE A 807 27.78 -23.95 17.59
N SER A 808 28.85 -24.60 18.04
CA SER A 808 29.29 -25.87 17.46
C SER A 808 28.44 -27.02 17.97
N MET A 809 27.93 -27.83 17.06
CA MET A 809 27.11 -28.99 17.43
C MET A 809 27.96 -30.23 17.69
N GLU A 810 27.55 -31.04 18.66
CA GLU A 810 28.14 -32.33 19.03
C GLU A 810 27.47 -33.48 18.27
N TYR A 811 28.25 -34.46 17.82
CA TYR A 811 27.71 -35.62 17.10
C TYR A 811 27.16 -36.68 18.06
N GLU A 812 25.88 -37.02 17.91
CA GLU A 812 25.18 -37.97 18.80
C GLU A 812 25.25 -39.42 18.30
N GLY A 813 25.38 -39.62 16.98
CA GLY A 813 25.49 -40.95 16.38
C GLY A 813 24.63 -41.13 15.12
N ASN A 814 24.61 -42.36 14.59
CA ASN A 814 23.74 -42.72 13.48
C ASN A 814 22.57 -43.57 14.00
N ILE A 815 21.34 -43.05 13.87
CA ILE A 815 20.09 -43.67 14.32
C ILE A 815 19.13 -43.69 13.13
N ASN A 816 18.56 -44.85 12.79
CA ASN A 816 17.63 -45.02 11.66
C ASN A 816 18.15 -44.48 10.32
N ASN A 817 19.43 -44.72 9.99
CA ASN A 817 20.12 -44.21 8.79
C ASN A 817 20.21 -42.68 8.70
N ARG A 818 20.17 -41.98 9.84
CA ARG A 818 20.43 -40.53 9.92
C ARG A 818 21.49 -40.22 10.94
N HIS A 819 22.35 -39.27 10.61
CA HIS A 819 23.40 -38.72 11.47
C HIS A 819 22.82 -37.59 12.32
N TRP A 820 22.83 -37.75 13.64
CA TRP A 820 22.26 -36.80 14.60
C TRP A 820 23.34 -35.94 15.24
N TRP A 821 23.02 -34.66 15.42
CA TRP A 821 23.85 -33.63 16.00
C TRP A 821 23.05 -32.82 17.00
N SER A 822 23.66 -32.36 18.10
CA SER A 822 22.97 -31.50 19.06
C SER A 822 23.80 -30.34 19.59
N VAL A 823 23.10 -29.32 20.09
CA VAL A 823 23.73 -28.22 20.83
C VAL A 823 22.82 -27.73 21.94
N THR A 824 23.41 -27.52 23.11
CA THR A 824 22.72 -26.96 24.27
C THR A 824 22.91 -25.45 24.30
N LEU A 825 21.81 -24.72 24.30
CA LEU A 825 21.74 -23.27 24.42
C LEU A 825 21.24 -22.90 25.83
N GLN A 826 21.83 -21.86 26.40
CA GLN A 826 21.50 -21.31 27.71
C GLN A 826 20.93 -19.91 27.53
N ASP A 827 20.10 -19.46 28.47
CA ASP A 827 19.49 -18.12 28.47
C ASP A 827 18.76 -17.79 27.15
N VAL A 828 18.02 -18.77 26.62
CA VAL A 828 17.34 -18.67 25.32
C VAL A 828 16.10 -17.76 25.44
N PRO A 829 15.96 -16.75 24.57
CA PRO A 829 14.78 -15.89 24.56
C PRO A 829 13.54 -16.65 24.08
N ASP A 830 12.36 -16.15 24.43
CA ASP A 830 11.07 -16.75 24.06
C ASP A 830 10.92 -16.93 22.55
N SER A 831 11.60 -16.11 21.74
CA SER A 831 11.74 -16.34 20.30
C SER A 831 13.12 -15.93 19.77
N PHE A 832 13.64 -16.71 18.82
CA PHE A 832 14.89 -16.40 18.11
C PHE A 832 14.91 -17.06 16.72
N LEU A 833 15.74 -16.51 15.84
CA LEU A 833 16.00 -17.01 14.49
C LEU A 833 17.37 -17.70 14.42
N PHE A 834 17.42 -18.87 13.76
CA PHE A 834 18.66 -19.60 13.54
C PHE A 834 18.74 -20.34 12.19
N CYS A 835 19.97 -20.67 11.76
CA CYS A 835 20.27 -21.51 10.59
C CYS A 835 21.50 -22.42 10.83
N PHE A 836 21.79 -23.33 9.90
CA PHE A 836 22.90 -24.31 10.03
C PHE A 836 23.89 -24.24 8.87
N THR A 837 25.18 -24.45 9.18
CA THR A 837 26.23 -24.70 8.18
C THR A 837 27.00 -25.97 8.49
N ASN A 838 27.38 -26.70 7.43
CA ASN A 838 28.22 -27.89 7.55
C ASN A 838 29.69 -27.61 7.20
N SER A 839 30.59 -28.53 7.58
CA SER A 839 32.03 -28.40 7.32
C SER A 839 32.45 -28.40 5.84
N ASN A 840 31.52 -28.66 4.92
CA ASN A 840 31.74 -28.57 3.47
C ASN A 840 31.29 -27.22 2.88
N GLY A 841 30.74 -26.32 3.70
CA GLY A 841 30.27 -25.00 3.27
C GLY A 841 28.88 -25.00 2.63
N ASN A 842 28.13 -26.10 2.72
CA ASN A 842 26.73 -26.12 2.29
C ASN A 842 25.87 -25.46 3.37
N TRP A 843 25.05 -24.51 2.94
CA TRP A 843 24.13 -23.74 3.77
C TRP A 843 22.71 -24.31 3.65
N ASP A 844 22.05 -24.60 4.77
CA ASP A 844 20.61 -24.88 4.80
C ASP A 844 19.89 -23.54 5.00
N GLY A 845 19.31 -23.01 3.91
CA GLY A 845 19.02 -21.59 3.72
C GLY A 845 17.70 -21.05 4.26
N GLU A 846 17.06 -21.73 5.20
CA GLU A 846 15.80 -21.28 5.78
C GLU A 846 16.03 -20.71 7.18
N ASN A 847 15.69 -19.43 7.36
CA ASN A 847 15.60 -18.80 8.68
C ASN A 847 14.45 -19.44 9.45
N ARG A 848 14.75 -20.18 10.53
CA ARG A 848 13.72 -20.85 11.33
C ARG A 848 13.39 -20.02 12.56
N SER A 849 12.12 -19.62 12.71
CA SER A 849 11.62 -18.93 13.91
C SER A 849 11.17 -19.94 14.95
N TYR A 850 11.65 -19.78 16.19
CA TYR A 850 11.19 -20.58 17.33
C TYR A 850 10.39 -19.72 18.30
N SER A 851 9.37 -20.29 18.95
CA SER A 851 8.64 -19.65 20.06
C SER A 851 8.33 -20.65 21.19
N ALA A 852 9.20 -20.81 22.20
CA ALA A 852 8.89 -21.56 23.43
C ALA A 852 9.97 -21.48 24.53
N GLN A 853 9.57 -21.63 25.79
CA GLN A 853 10.47 -21.62 26.96
C GLN A 853 11.02 -23.03 27.29
N GLY A 854 12.30 -23.29 26.95
CA GLY A 854 13.08 -24.49 27.33
C GLY A 854 12.63 -25.84 26.74
N GLY A 855 13.52 -26.85 26.75
CA GLY A 855 13.22 -28.23 26.31
C GLY A 855 14.18 -28.82 25.27
N GLU A 856 13.69 -29.78 24.46
CA GLU A 856 14.43 -30.36 23.32
C GLU A 856 13.67 -30.12 22.01
N ILE A 857 14.38 -29.74 20.94
CA ILE A 857 13.85 -29.57 19.59
C ILE A 857 14.48 -30.60 18.66
N TYR A 858 13.68 -31.25 17.81
CA TYR A 858 14.17 -32.19 16.80
C TYR A 858 13.87 -31.69 15.39
N ILE A 859 14.92 -31.55 14.57
CA ILE A 859 14.86 -30.97 13.22
C ILE A 859 15.26 -32.02 12.17
N LEU A 860 14.42 -32.17 11.14
CA LEU A 860 14.64 -33.07 10.01
C LEU A 860 14.81 -32.26 8.70
N PRO A 861 15.65 -32.70 7.74
CA PRO A 861 16.19 -31.81 6.71
C PRO A 861 15.35 -31.72 5.43
N ARG A 862 14.06 -32.07 5.46
CA ARG A 862 13.13 -31.92 4.30
C ARG A 862 11.64 -31.75 4.65
N ASP A 863 11.29 -31.95 5.90
CA ASP A 863 9.95 -31.67 6.40
C ASP A 863 10.11 -30.42 7.26
N ALA A 864 9.58 -29.28 6.83
CA ALA A 864 9.63 -28.00 7.54
C ALA A 864 8.86 -28.00 8.88
N THR A 865 8.80 -29.14 9.56
CA THR A 865 8.04 -29.36 10.79
C THR A 865 8.99 -29.45 11.96
N VAL A 866 8.96 -28.43 12.83
CA VAL A 866 9.59 -28.47 14.15
C VAL A 866 8.76 -29.39 15.04
N TYR A 867 9.30 -30.55 15.42
CA TYR A 867 8.64 -31.40 16.41
C TYR A 867 9.04 -30.94 17.81
N LEU A 868 8.10 -30.30 18.51
CA LEU A 868 8.26 -29.93 19.91
C LEU A 868 7.87 -31.12 20.78
N THR A 869 8.84 -31.70 21.48
CA THR A 869 8.56 -32.57 22.61
C THR A 869 8.67 -31.74 23.88
N ARG A 870 7.51 -31.37 24.48
CA ARG A 870 7.51 -30.95 25.89
C ARG A 870 7.92 -32.16 26.76
N PRO A 871 8.55 -31.94 27.93
CA PRO A 871 8.79 -33.01 28.90
C PRO A 871 7.54 -33.80 29.26
#